data_AF-A0A7Z9S0U1-F1
#
_entry.id   AF-A0A7Z9S0U1-F1
#
_cell.length_a   1.000
_cell.length_b   1.000
_cell.length_c   1.000
_cell.angle_alpha   90.00
_cell.angle_beta   90.00
_cell.angle_gamma   90.00
#
_symmetry.space_group_name_H-M   'P 1'
#
loop_
_entity.id
_entity.type
_entity.pdbx_description
1 polymer ?
#
loop_
_entity_poly.entity_id
_entity_poly.type
_entity_poly.pdbx_seq_one_letter_code
_entity_poly.pdbx_strand_id
1 'polypeptide(L)'
;MRWTFLLLLSFFVVGFPALAFSPSWSSATYCLVAGERVIVVLKDGSEVIGEVVEENAQRISVSSVFGVTSIEMDRVESIIRGEEVDRREFDQRQKRALRRGSAAGWYSLGVWAQERGLADKARSSFESALDIDPEHEPSKIALGWGKVEGEWKNPEEIAALLDKGWRRDGANLLPPRAGTPVGPKKPEPKKPEATSPKPDSTRPGRISTPESVLGKLSPKEQKRRETELERRRQERLKFEQGKRREYEGVPWPRRSIIKSRNWQIECNSTPEVARTYQWIMEALSSTLGKIFKAPDVRRQKPVVKIYRNHDEFMLKTGMGGGVGGFYQPDSQNVVAYHGTFGLTGTTYTVLAHEGTHAFQGKKLARMTNYPNWFIEGMAVYFGDGSKLDYKKKRVVTGLIPRDRLFHIQEKIAEGRHTQLSKLGGLPRNRFSGTHYADSWAVMHYLINGPESKKGQRFLVDYWKLGEKRRVGQRQFNNLAERYFGDVDQMEADWQKYVLSLKPDPAGEIDGDHFVSMDFMFSISRPDEKWEYVLDEIQDRDLVLMRIPETRNEIRVRILTKSEDSQRPQDWIDSELLPALRKKYRDVRSFSGDLGGLDAYVFEFYDRPPEPEKKEEEQDGSADGEQGAGAGDTKSFLQKLTMAAQQEPPDPDDGEKGTAEEAPKLLKHRSYVLVGVSNAYELRGSFEQTQFNELLGDLEWVAFSFEKIQKNRW
;
A
#
# COMPACT_ATOMS: atom_id res chain seq x y z
N MET A 1 1.25 74.67 32.21
CA MET A 1 2.54 73.95 32.11
C MET A 1 2.91 73.95 30.62
N ARG A 2 4.02 74.50 30.10
CA ARG A 2 5.40 74.72 30.65
C ARG A 2 6.00 73.45 31.23
N TRP A 3 7.12 72.89 30.76
CA TRP A 3 7.98 73.23 29.60
C TRP A 3 8.76 71.95 29.13
N THR A 4 9.80 71.90 28.28
CA THR A 4 10.87 72.85 27.91
C THR A 4 11.46 72.58 26.49
N PHE A 5 12.55 73.28 26.16
CA PHE A 5 13.40 73.33 24.96
C PHE A 5 14.21 72.04 24.63
N LEU A 6 14.72 71.73 23.41
CA LEU A 6 15.02 72.45 22.13
C LEU A 6 16.39 73.16 22.03
N LEU A 7 17.31 72.64 21.20
CA LEU A 7 18.43 73.26 20.42
C LEU A 7 19.14 72.08 19.68
N LEU A 8 19.51 72.06 18.38
CA LEU A 8 20.39 72.92 17.56
C LEU A 8 21.83 72.98 18.13
N LEU A 9 22.91 72.81 17.35
CA LEU A 9 23.17 73.30 15.99
C LEU A 9 24.21 72.43 15.23
N SER A 10 24.36 72.66 13.93
CA SER A 10 25.39 72.09 13.05
C SER A 10 26.65 72.98 12.94
N PHE A 11 27.81 72.40 12.62
CA PHE A 11 28.85 73.06 11.80
C PHE A 11 29.82 72.06 11.16
N PHE A 12 30.33 72.40 9.96
CA PHE A 12 31.43 71.70 9.26
C PHE A 12 32.79 72.25 9.71
N VAL A 13 33.88 71.47 9.57
CA VAL A 13 35.06 71.78 8.70
C VAL A 13 36.14 70.68 8.75
N VAL A 14 36.39 70.08 7.57
CA VAL A 14 37.64 69.55 6.97
C VAL A 14 38.88 69.24 7.85
N GLY A 15 39.45 68.02 7.68
CA GLY A 15 40.93 67.87 7.60
C GLY A 15 41.57 66.54 7.99
N PHE A 16 42.14 65.80 7.01
CA PHE A 16 43.16 64.73 7.11
C PHE A 16 42.84 63.43 7.93
N PRO A 17 43.49 62.30 7.60
CA PRO A 17 43.68 61.71 6.27
C PRO A 17 43.11 60.28 6.19
N ALA A 18 42.96 59.73 4.97
CA ALA A 18 42.42 58.38 4.79
C ALA A 18 43.43 57.28 5.13
N LEU A 19 43.19 56.56 6.24
CA LEU A 19 43.72 55.21 6.46
C LEU A 19 42.60 54.20 6.22
N ALA A 20 42.64 53.50 5.09
CA ALA A 20 41.63 52.52 4.70
C ALA A 20 41.78 51.21 5.50
N PHE A 21 41.18 51.16 6.68
CA PHE A 21 40.92 49.89 7.36
C PHE A 21 39.77 49.15 6.65
N SER A 22 40.12 48.32 5.68
CA SER A 22 39.22 47.32 5.11
C SER A 22 38.69 46.42 6.23
N PRO A 23 37.37 46.35 6.49
CA PRO A 23 36.84 45.42 7.47
C PRO A 23 37.04 44.00 6.94
N SER A 24 37.90 43.23 7.61
CA SER A 24 38.14 41.83 7.30
C SER A 24 36.88 41.01 7.60
N TRP A 25 36.04 40.82 6.58
CA TRP A 25 34.94 39.85 6.65
C TRP A 25 35.55 38.49 6.96
N SER A 26 35.36 38.03 8.20
CA SER A 26 35.66 36.65 8.56
C SER A 26 34.72 35.77 7.75
N SER A 27 35.26 35.14 6.71
CA SER A 27 34.52 34.27 5.81
C SER A 27 33.80 33.20 6.62
N ALA A 28 32.48 33.29 6.70
CA ALA A 28 31.66 32.26 7.33
C ALA A 28 31.94 30.94 6.60
N THR A 29 32.60 30.00 7.28
CA THR A 29 33.04 28.76 6.66
C THR A 29 31.82 27.89 6.40
N TYR A 30 31.31 27.92 5.17
CA TYR A 30 30.23 27.05 4.71
C TYR A 30 30.68 25.59 4.86
N CYS A 31 30.28 24.98 5.98
CA CYS A 31 30.63 23.61 6.32
C CYS A 31 29.68 22.67 5.57
N LEU A 32 29.94 22.52 4.26
CA LEU A 32 29.19 21.60 3.40
C LEU A 32 29.54 20.17 3.80
N VAL A 33 28.72 19.60 4.69
CA VAL A 33 28.69 18.17 4.98
C VAL A 33 27.58 17.56 4.12
N ALA A 34 27.97 17.03 2.95
CA ALA A 34 27.03 16.35 2.08
C ALA A 34 26.44 15.12 2.80
N GLY A 35 25.11 15.01 2.84
CA GLY A 35 24.40 14.03 3.66
C GLY A 35 24.03 14.50 5.08
N GLU A 36 24.39 15.71 5.51
CA GLU A 36 23.90 16.25 6.79
C GLU A 36 22.39 16.50 6.71
N ARG A 37 21.63 15.94 7.65
CA ARG A 37 20.19 16.15 7.78
C ARG A 37 19.90 17.49 8.47
N VAL A 38 19.14 18.36 7.80
CA VAL A 38 18.87 19.74 8.24
C VAL A 38 17.39 20.09 8.17
N ILE A 39 16.98 21.13 8.91
CA ILE A 39 15.68 21.79 8.76
C ILE A 39 15.94 23.22 8.27
N VAL A 40 15.62 23.49 7.01
CA VAL A 40 15.72 24.82 6.40
C VAL A 40 14.42 25.57 6.70
N VAL A 41 14.49 26.56 7.59
CA VAL A 41 13.36 27.45 7.92
C VAL A 41 13.36 28.61 6.94
N LEU A 42 12.23 28.84 6.27
CA LEU A 42 12.06 29.92 5.30
C LEU A 42 11.39 31.15 5.93
N LYS A 43 11.65 32.31 5.33
CA LYS A 43 11.07 33.62 5.71
C LYS A 43 9.54 33.70 5.61
N ASP A 44 8.89 32.73 4.98
CA ASP A 44 7.42 32.60 4.95
C ASP A 44 6.85 31.66 6.03
N GLY A 45 7.69 31.20 6.97
CA GLY A 45 7.30 30.30 8.05
C GLY A 45 7.05 28.84 7.60
N SER A 46 7.55 28.45 6.43
CA SER A 46 7.63 27.04 6.04
C SER A 46 8.99 26.44 6.40
N GLU A 47 8.99 25.15 6.77
CA GLU A 47 10.20 24.37 7.04
C GLU A 47 10.35 23.32 5.94
N VAL A 48 11.60 23.08 5.49
CA VAL A 48 11.95 22.00 4.56
C VAL A 48 12.99 21.10 5.22
N ILE A 49 12.68 19.81 5.35
CA ILE A 49 13.52 18.82 6.03
C ILE A 49 14.17 17.91 4.99
N GLY A 50 15.48 17.71 5.08
CA GLY A 50 16.20 16.84 4.15
C GLY A 50 17.71 16.83 4.40
N GLU A 51 18.43 16.04 3.61
CA GLU A 51 19.88 15.85 3.70
C GLU A 51 20.61 16.72 2.67
N VAL A 52 21.59 17.54 3.09
CA VAL A 52 22.25 18.53 2.23
C VAL A 52 22.98 17.83 1.07
N VAL A 53 22.62 18.21 -0.16
CA VAL A 53 23.25 17.76 -1.41
C VAL A 53 24.28 18.77 -1.90
N GLU A 54 23.93 20.06 -1.78
CA GLU A 54 24.77 21.18 -2.21
C GLU A 54 24.43 22.40 -1.35
N GLU A 55 25.42 23.16 -0.94
CA GLU A 55 25.22 24.45 -0.27
C GLU A 55 26.27 25.44 -0.76
N ASN A 56 25.83 26.64 -1.13
CA ASN A 56 26.71 27.71 -1.58
C ASN A 56 26.10 29.08 -1.19
N ALA A 57 26.82 30.17 -1.46
CA ALA A 57 26.39 31.52 -1.08
C ALA A 57 25.07 32.01 -1.73
N GLN A 58 24.57 31.31 -2.75
CA GLN A 58 23.30 31.62 -3.44
C GLN A 58 22.17 30.66 -3.05
N ARG A 59 22.45 29.36 -2.84
CA ARG A 59 21.42 28.34 -2.56
C ARG A 59 21.87 27.21 -1.62
N ILE A 60 20.90 26.61 -0.94
CA ILE A 60 21.01 25.30 -0.30
C ILE A 60 20.06 24.30 -0.99
N SER A 61 20.53 23.07 -1.22
CA SER A 61 19.77 21.99 -1.85
C SER A 61 19.70 20.79 -0.92
N VAL A 62 18.48 20.35 -0.57
CA VAL A 62 18.24 19.26 0.40
C VAL A 62 17.48 18.09 -0.24
N SER A 63 18.01 16.89 -0.07
CA SER A 63 17.41 15.64 -0.49
C SER A 63 16.35 15.18 0.51
N SER A 64 15.15 14.90 0.05
CA SER A 64 14.09 14.23 0.79
C SER A 64 13.73 12.91 0.09
N VAL A 65 12.83 12.13 0.67
CA VAL A 65 12.24 10.95 -0.03
C VAL A 65 11.50 11.33 -1.33
N PHE A 66 11.17 12.61 -1.54
CA PHE A 66 10.58 13.15 -2.78
C PHE A 66 11.65 13.75 -3.74
N GLY A 67 12.93 13.59 -3.44
CA GLY A 67 14.05 14.15 -4.20
C GLY A 67 14.58 15.48 -3.66
N VAL A 68 15.42 16.13 -4.48
CA VAL A 68 16.26 17.27 -4.08
C VAL A 68 15.56 18.61 -4.28
N THR A 69 15.22 19.30 -3.19
CA THR A 69 14.65 20.65 -3.22
C THR A 69 15.77 21.70 -3.12
N SER A 70 15.98 22.49 -4.17
CA SER A 70 16.86 23.67 -4.13
C SER A 70 16.13 24.92 -3.64
N ILE A 71 16.79 25.68 -2.78
CA ILE A 71 16.26 26.82 -2.04
C ILE A 71 17.30 27.94 -2.09
N GLU A 72 16.95 29.06 -2.73
CA GLU A 72 17.78 30.27 -2.70
C GLU A 72 17.92 30.82 -1.27
N MET A 73 19.13 31.20 -0.88
CA MET A 73 19.49 31.64 0.48
C MET A 73 18.82 32.96 0.88
N ASP A 74 18.35 33.77 -0.10
CA ASP A 74 17.56 34.98 0.16
C ASP A 74 16.22 34.66 0.84
N ARG A 75 15.64 33.48 0.57
CA ARG A 75 14.39 32.97 1.15
C ARG A 75 14.57 32.24 2.48
N VAL A 76 15.79 31.82 2.81
CA VAL A 76 16.12 31.14 4.06
C VAL A 76 16.14 32.15 5.21
N GLU A 77 15.52 31.80 6.33
CA GLU A 77 15.59 32.54 7.60
C GLU A 77 16.64 31.92 8.52
N SER A 78 16.65 30.59 8.64
CA SER A 78 17.71 29.85 9.36
C SER A 78 17.83 28.42 8.85
N ILE A 79 18.99 27.79 9.08
CA ILE A 79 19.22 26.37 8.81
C ILE A 79 19.57 25.72 10.14
N ILE A 80 18.71 24.83 10.60
CA ILE A 80 18.88 24.06 11.83
C ILE A 80 19.66 22.77 11.48
N ARG A 81 20.64 22.44 12.31
CA ARG A 81 21.67 21.42 12.05
C ARG A 81 21.92 20.52 13.26
N GLY A 82 22.52 19.36 13.00
CA GLY A 82 22.92 18.38 14.03
C GLY A 82 21.83 18.08 15.06
N GLU A 83 22.21 18.02 16.34
CA GLU A 83 21.38 17.52 17.44
C GLU A 83 20.02 18.23 17.59
N GLU A 84 19.89 19.51 17.21
CA GLU A 84 18.60 20.23 17.26
C GLU A 84 17.60 19.72 16.20
N VAL A 85 18.08 19.19 15.07
CA VAL A 85 17.24 18.51 14.07
C VAL A 85 16.68 17.23 14.66
N ASP A 86 17.56 16.39 15.22
CA ASP A 86 17.17 15.10 15.78
C ASP A 86 16.31 15.26 17.06
N ARG A 87 16.55 16.29 17.87
CA ARG A 87 15.67 16.68 18.99
C ARG A 87 14.27 17.06 18.50
N ARG A 88 14.14 17.90 17.47
CA ARG A 88 12.84 18.30 16.90
C ARG A 88 12.11 17.13 16.24
N GLU A 89 12.81 16.29 15.47
CA GLU A 89 12.20 15.11 14.85
C GLU A 89 11.77 14.09 15.94
N PHE A 90 12.56 13.91 17.01
CA PHE A 90 12.17 13.12 18.18
C PHE A 90 10.88 13.63 18.80
N ASP A 91 10.80 14.92 19.15
CA ASP A 91 9.63 15.47 19.87
C ASP A 91 8.35 15.37 19.02
N GLN A 92 8.45 15.45 17.68
CA GLN A 92 7.35 15.15 16.77
C GLN A 92 7.00 13.65 16.70
N ARG A 93 7.98 12.74 16.80
CA ARG A 93 7.75 11.29 16.86
C ARG A 93 7.18 10.88 18.23
N GLN A 94 7.61 11.49 19.33
CA GLN A 94 7.06 11.31 20.69
C GLN A 94 5.58 11.70 20.75
N LYS A 95 5.22 12.86 20.18
CA LYS A 95 3.81 13.27 20.01
C LYS A 95 3.00 12.34 19.09
N ARG A 96 3.64 11.47 18.30
CA ARG A 96 2.97 10.41 17.53
C ARG A 96 2.85 9.11 18.34
N ALA A 97 3.87 8.71 19.10
CA ALA A 97 3.84 7.57 20.01
C ALA A 97 2.78 7.75 21.11
N LEU A 98 2.79 8.90 21.79
CA LEU A 98 1.81 9.26 22.83
C LEU A 98 0.36 9.25 22.32
N ARG A 99 0.12 9.69 21.07
CA ARG A 99 -1.21 9.64 20.43
C ARG A 99 -1.63 8.24 19.96
N ARG A 100 -0.68 7.31 19.79
CA ARG A 100 -0.96 5.90 19.47
C ARG A 100 -1.21 5.06 20.73
N GLY A 101 -0.57 5.40 21.85
CA GLY A 101 -0.80 4.75 23.15
C GLY A 101 -0.43 3.26 23.18
N SER A 102 0.52 2.81 22.34
CA SER A 102 0.91 1.41 22.22
C SER A 102 2.41 1.20 22.40
N ALA A 103 2.80 0.10 23.05
CA ALA A 103 4.20 -0.25 23.33
C ALA A 103 5.05 -0.30 22.05
N ALA A 104 4.54 -0.93 20.98
CA ALA A 104 5.20 -0.95 19.68
C ALA A 104 5.46 0.46 19.11
N GLY A 105 4.55 1.41 19.32
CA GLY A 105 4.71 2.80 18.88
C GLY A 105 5.82 3.56 19.63
N TRP A 106 6.07 3.19 20.88
CA TRP A 106 7.18 3.71 21.69
C TRP A 106 8.50 2.97 21.41
N TYR A 107 8.45 1.66 21.16
CA TYR A 107 9.62 0.90 20.72
C TYR A 107 10.18 1.41 19.38
N SER A 108 9.33 1.68 18.38
CA SER A 108 9.77 2.28 17.10
C SER A 108 10.39 3.68 17.28
N LEU A 109 10.01 4.42 18.32
CA LEU A 109 10.65 5.69 18.67
C LEU A 109 12.02 5.46 19.33
N GLY A 110 12.12 4.47 20.23
CA GLY A 110 13.38 4.08 20.87
C GLY A 110 14.44 3.64 19.86
N VAL A 111 14.07 2.75 18.91
CA VAL A 111 14.98 2.29 17.84
C VAL A 111 15.48 3.47 17.01
N TRP A 112 14.59 4.34 16.52
CA TRP A 112 14.98 5.50 15.73
C TRP A 112 15.87 6.48 16.51
N ALA A 113 15.59 6.70 17.80
CA ALA A 113 16.43 7.54 18.65
C ALA A 113 17.82 6.91 18.86
N GLN A 114 17.91 5.58 18.96
CA GLN A 114 19.17 4.84 19.08
C GLN A 114 20.00 4.92 17.79
N GLU A 115 19.37 4.78 16.61
CA GLU A 115 19.98 5.00 15.29
C GLU A 115 20.57 6.42 15.13
N ARG A 116 19.95 7.42 15.80
CA ARG A 116 20.38 8.83 15.81
C ARG A 116 21.33 9.18 16.97
N GLY A 117 21.79 8.19 17.74
CA GLY A 117 22.70 8.40 18.86
C GLY A 117 22.08 9.11 20.09
N LEU A 118 20.77 9.35 20.10
CA LEU A 118 20.05 10.02 21.18
C LEU A 118 19.78 9.06 22.36
N ALA A 119 20.85 8.58 23.00
CA ALA A 119 20.80 7.46 23.96
C ALA A 119 19.73 7.59 25.06
N ASP A 120 19.63 8.75 25.73
CA ASP A 120 18.66 8.96 26.82
C ASP A 120 17.20 9.00 26.32
N LYS A 121 16.98 9.62 25.15
CA LYS A 121 15.69 9.66 24.45
C LYS A 121 15.30 8.27 23.91
N ALA A 122 16.25 7.44 23.52
CA ALA A 122 16.03 6.05 23.14
C ALA A 122 15.61 5.21 24.36
N ARG A 123 16.42 5.27 25.43
CA ARG A 123 16.17 4.60 26.71
C ARG A 123 14.78 4.92 27.27
N SER A 124 14.45 6.20 27.44
CA SER A 124 13.14 6.63 27.94
C SER A 124 11.97 6.20 27.05
N SER A 125 12.18 5.98 25.75
CA SER A 125 11.15 5.46 24.84
C SER A 125 10.97 3.94 24.96
N PHE A 126 12.03 3.18 25.24
CA PHE A 126 11.91 1.76 25.57
C PHE A 126 11.29 1.55 26.96
N GLU A 127 11.61 2.40 27.94
CA GLU A 127 10.96 2.43 29.26
C GLU A 127 9.46 2.75 29.12
N SER A 128 9.10 3.80 28.36
CA SER A 128 7.69 4.14 28.02
C SER A 128 6.93 3.03 27.28
N ALA A 129 7.64 2.10 26.62
CA ALA A 129 7.03 0.93 26.00
C ALA A 129 6.72 -0.16 27.03
N LEU A 130 7.60 -0.37 28.02
CA LEU A 130 7.39 -1.32 29.13
C LEU A 130 6.30 -0.84 30.12
N ASP A 131 6.12 0.47 30.27
CA ASP A 131 4.99 1.04 31.04
C ASP A 131 3.61 0.68 30.44
N ILE A 132 3.57 0.31 29.16
CA ILE A 132 2.33 -0.07 28.43
C ILE A 132 2.22 -1.59 28.27
N ASP A 133 3.34 -2.26 27.98
CA ASP A 133 3.45 -3.72 27.88
C ASP A 133 4.69 -4.20 28.65
N PRO A 134 4.54 -4.59 29.93
CA PRO A 134 5.65 -5.05 30.77
C PRO A 134 6.36 -6.31 30.25
N GLU A 135 5.82 -7.02 29.25
CA GLU A 135 6.46 -8.16 28.59
C GLU A 135 6.90 -7.88 27.15
N HIS A 136 7.01 -6.61 26.75
CA HIS A 136 7.52 -6.21 25.42
C HIS A 136 9.01 -6.57 25.24
N GLU A 137 9.26 -7.82 24.88
CA GLU A 137 10.57 -8.46 24.69
C GLU A 137 11.58 -7.61 23.89
N PRO A 138 11.22 -6.97 22.76
CA PRO A 138 12.14 -6.08 22.05
C PRO A 138 12.63 -4.89 22.89
N SER A 139 11.78 -4.31 23.76
CA SER A 139 12.17 -3.21 24.65
C SER A 139 13.05 -3.68 25.80
N LYS A 140 12.78 -4.87 26.37
CA LYS A 140 13.66 -5.49 27.38
C LYS A 140 15.06 -5.72 26.82
N ILE A 141 15.16 -6.31 25.63
CA ILE A 141 16.44 -6.54 24.93
C ILE A 141 17.17 -5.21 24.66
N ALA A 142 16.46 -4.19 24.16
CA ALA A 142 17.04 -2.88 23.86
C ALA A 142 17.54 -2.13 25.11
N LEU A 143 16.87 -2.30 26.26
CA LEU A 143 17.32 -1.82 27.57
C LEU A 143 18.43 -2.68 28.20
N GLY A 144 18.85 -3.76 27.54
CA GLY A 144 19.96 -4.59 27.98
C GLY A 144 19.61 -5.73 28.94
N TRP A 145 18.32 -6.06 29.11
CA TRP A 145 17.87 -7.25 29.85
C TRP A 145 18.21 -8.53 29.06
N GLY A 146 18.02 -9.69 29.70
CA GLY A 146 18.16 -11.00 29.05
C GLY A 146 17.47 -12.11 29.84
N LYS A 147 17.21 -13.25 29.21
CA LYS A 147 16.61 -14.43 29.82
C LYS A 147 17.68 -15.39 30.33
N VAL A 148 17.53 -15.86 31.57
CA VAL A 148 18.32 -16.94 32.17
C VAL A 148 17.33 -18.01 32.61
N GLU A 149 17.47 -19.23 32.06
CA GLU A 149 16.57 -20.36 32.36
C GLU A 149 15.07 -20.07 32.13
N GLY A 150 14.78 -19.09 31.26
CA GLY A 150 13.43 -18.61 30.93
C GLY A 150 13.01 -17.33 31.67
N GLU A 151 13.63 -17.01 32.81
CA GLU A 151 13.33 -15.80 33.57
C GLU A 151 14.07 -14.57 33.03
N TRP A 152 13.36 -13.45 32.89
CA TRP A 152 13.98 -12.15 32.62
C TRP A 152 14.83 -11.67 33.80
N LYS A 153 16.09 -11.35 33.53
CA LYS A 153 17.04 -10.71 34.45
C LYS A 153 17.38 -9.30 33.96
N ASN A 154 17.62 -8.40 34.90
CA ASN A 154 17.85 -6.98 34.65
C ASN A 154 19.27 -6.70 34.12
N PRO A 155 19.56 -5.52 33.56
CA PRO A 155 20.85 -5.23 32.92
C PRO A 155 22.08 -5.39 33.83
N GLU A 156 21.95 -5.18 35.14
CA GLU A 156 23.05 -5.33 36.12
C GLU A 156 23.34 -6.81 36.40
N GLU A 157 22.30 -7.62 36.59
CA GLU A 157 22.41 -9.09 36.70
C GLU A 157 23.06 -9.68 35.45
N ILE A 158 22.64 -9.20 34.26
CA ILE A 158 23.19 -9.64 32.98
C ILE A 158 24.65 -9.21 32.82
N ALA A 159 25.03 -8.00 33.22
CA ALA A 159 26.44 -7.58 33.23
C ALA A 159 27.29 -8.49 34.15
N ALA A 160 26.80 -8.79 35.35
CA ALA A 160 27.48 -9.68 36.30
C ALA A 160 27.57 -11.15 35.84
N LEU A 161 26.70 -11.59 34.91
CA LEU A 161 26.80 -12.91 34.27
C LEU A 161 27.76 -12.91 33.08
N LEU A 162 27.77 -11.85 32.27
CA LEU A 162 28.72 -11.68 31.17
C LEU A 162 30.17 -11.62 31.66
N ASP A 163 30.43 -10.94 32.78
CA ASP A 163 31.74 -10.93 33.45
C ASP A 163 32.18 -12.34 33.90
N LYS A 164 31.22 -13.16 34.38
CA LYS A 164 31.41 -14.58 34.69
C LYS A 164 31.51 -15.48 33.44
N GLY A 165 31.66 -14.91 32.25
CA GLY A 165 31.90 -15.65 31.00
C GLY A 165 30.67 -16.25 30.33
N TRP A 166 29.45 -15.89 30.77
CA TRP A 166 28.22 -16.22 30.04
C TRP A 166 28.20 -15.49 28.68
N ARG A 167 27.38 -15.97 27.73
CA ARG A 167 27.25 -15.39 26.39
C ARG A 167 25.79 -15.12 26.05
N ARG A 168 25.51 -13.97 25.45
CA ARG A 168 24.19 -13.68 24.85
C ARG A 168 23.99 -14.47 23.57
N ASP A 169 22.78 -14.99 23.39
CA ASP A 169 22.25 -15.56 22.17
C ASP A 169 20.81 -15.05 21.98
N GLY A 170 20.66 -13.99 21.17
CA GLY A 170 19.43 -13.21 21.09
C GLY A 170 19.02 -12.65 22.46
N ALA A 171 17.83 -13.02 22.92
CA ALA A 171 17.32 -12.68 24.25
C ALA A 171 17.95 -13.51 25.39
N ASN A 172 18.47 -14.70 25.10
CA ASN A 172 18.90 -15.67 26.11
C ASN A 172 20.36 -15.49 26.51
N LEU A 173 20.72 -15.91 27.73
CA LEU A 173 22.10 -16.10 28.16
C LEU A 173 22.43 -17.59 28.29
N LEU A 174 23.51 -17.98 27.61
CA LEU A 174 24.09 -19.31 27.66
C LEU A 174 25.28 -19.34 28.62
N PRO A 175 25.45 -20.40 29.42
CA PRO A 175 26.55 -20.51 30.38
C PRO A 175 27.93 -20.59 29.69
N PRO A 176 29.01 -20.39 30.46
CA PRO A 176 30.38 -20.62 29.98
C PRO A 176 30.51 -22.06 29.45
N ARG A 177 31.16 -22.22 28.30
CA ARG A 177 31.56 -23.56 27.81
C ARG A 177 32.68 -24.04 28.73
N ALA A 178 32.49 -25.18 29.38
CA ALA A 178 33.53 -25.78 30.21
C ALA A 178 34.80 -26.07 29.37
N GLY A 179 35.96 -25.68 29.90
CA GLY A 179 37.27 -26.11 29.35
C GLY A 179 37.94 -25.19 28.32
N THR A 180 38.05 -23.87 28.55
CA THR A 180 39.07 -23.06 27.86
C THR A 180 39.56 -21.89 28.74
N PRO A 181 40.87 -21.73 29.01
CA PRO A 181 41.40 -20.61 29.80
C PRO A 181 41.32 -19.26 29.09
N VAL A 182 41.20 -18.17 29.86
CA VAL A 182 41.27 -16.79 29.34
C VAL A 182 42.74 -16.35 29.22
N GLY A 183 43.19 -16.14 27.98
CA GLY A 183 44.45 -15.44 27.68
C GLY A 183 44.20 -13.94 27.40
N PRO A 184 45.19 -13.05 27.63
CA PRO A 184 45.03 -11.61 27.43
C PRO A 184 44.82 -11.27 25.94
N LYS A 185 43.85 -10.37 25.66
CA LYS A 185 43.58 -9.88 24.31
C LYS A 185 44.78 -9.15 23.72
N LYS A 186 45.25 -9.58 22.54
CA LYS A 186 45.92 -8.67 21.60
C LYS A 186 44.89 -7.69 21.04
N PRO A 187 45.28 -6.44 20.70
CA PRO A 187 44.38 -5.50 20.04
C PRO A 187 44.06 -5.99 18.63
N GLU A 188 42.77 -5.99 18.26
CA GLU A 188 42.33 -6.25 16.89
C GLU A 188 42.67 -5.04 15.99
N PRO A 189 43.02 -5.26 14.70
CA PRO A 189 43.27 -4.18 13.76
C PRO A 189 41.98 -3.39 13.48
N LYS A 190 42.11 -2.10 13.19
CA LYS A 190 40.96 -1.25 12.84
C LYS A 190 40.19 -1.83 11.65
N LYS A 191 38.87 -1.88 11.78
CA LYS A 191 37.93 -2.15 10.67
C LYS A 191 38.22 -1.20 9.50
N PRO A 192 38.43 -1.70 8.27
CA PRO A 192 38.41 -0.85 7.08
C PRO A 192 37.03 -0.20 6.90
N GLU A 193 37.00 0.94 6.22
CA GLU A 193 35.75 1.61 5.85
C GLU A 193 34.93 0.78 4.86
N ALA A 194 33.61 0.95 4.89
CA ALA A 194 32.68 0.16 4.09
C ALA A 194 32.69 0.60 2.61
N THR A 195 33.65 0.11 1.83
CA THR A 195 33.57 0.19 0.36
C THR A 195 32.43 -0.69 -0.15
N SER A 196 31.62 -0.14 -1.07
CA SER A 196 30.46 -0.81 -1.66
C SER A 196 30.78 -2.21 -2.20
N PRO A 197 29.88 -3.20 -2.03
CA PRO A 197 30.15 -4.58 -2.42
C PRO A 197 30.34 -4.71 -3.94
N LYS A 198 31.53 -5.15 -4.37
CA LYS A 198 31.69 -5.74 -5.70
C LYS A 198 30.99 -7.11 -5.74
N PRO A 199 30.37 -7.49 -6.87
CA PRO A 199 29.72 -8.80 -6.98
C PRO A 199 30.76 -9.93 -6.90
N ASP A 200 30.58 -10.85 -5.94
CA ASP A 200 31.33 -12.10 -5.84
C ASP A 200 30.82 -13.09 -6.91
N SER A 201 31.74 -13.68 -7.65
CA SER A 201 31.47 -14.53 -8.80
C SER A 201 31.56 -16.03 -8.52
N THR A 202 31.83 -16.47 -7.29
CA THR A 202 32.19 -17.88 -7.01
C THR A 202 31.24 -18.65 -6.06
N ARG A 203 29.92 -18.43 -6.17
CA ARG A 203 28.90 -19.33 -5.57
C ARG A 203 28.32 -20.35 -6.58
N PRO A 204 28.69 -21.64 -6.51
CA PRO A 204 27.97 -22.68 -7.25
C PRO A 204 26.57 -22.87 -6.67
N GLY A 205 25.55 -22.94 -7.53
CA GLY A 205 24.13 -23.10 -7.13
C GLY A 205 23.22 -21.96 -7.56
N ARG A 206 23.74 -20.83 -8.06
CA ARG A 206 22.94 -19.89 -8.84
C ARG A 206 22.63 -20.54 -10.18
N ILE A 207 21.35 -20.84 -10.47
CA ILE A 207 20.92 -20.93 -11.86
C ILE A 207 21.01 -19.50 -12.39
N SER A 208 22.09 -19.19 -13.11
CA SER A 208 22.09 -18.05 -14.02
C SER A 208 20.93 -18.22 -15.00
N THR A 209 20.33 -17.12 -15.42
CA THR A 209 19.53 -17.12 -16.65
C THR A 209 20.31 -17.86 -17.74
N PRO A 210 19.69 -18.79 -18.49
CA PRO A 210 20.32 -19.39 -19.65
C PRO A 210 20.84 -18.29 -20.57
N GLU A 211 21.99 -18.51 -21.20
CA GLU A 211 22.80 -17.52 -21.94
C GLU A 211 22.16 -17.13 -23.30
N SER A 212 20.83 -16.99 -23.35
CA SER A 212 20.03 -17.28 -24.54
C SER A 212 18.73 -16.46 -24.67
N VAL A 213 18.76 -15.14 -24.42
CA VAL A 213 17.66 -14.23 -24.87
C VAL A 213 18.16 -13.02 -25.70
N LEU A 214 19.46 -12.95 -26.02
CA LEU A 214 19.97 -12.10 -27.12
C LEU A 214 20.25 -12.87 -28.42
N GLY A 215 20.44 -14.19 -28.33
CA GLY A 215 20.99 -15.03 -29.41
C GLY A 215 20.05 -15.43 -30.57
N LYS A 216 18.83 -14.90 -30.67
CA LYS A 216 17.89 -15.23 -31.77
C LYS A 216 17.06 -14.09 -32.37
N LEU A 217 17.21 -12.84 -31.90
CA LEU A 217 16.67 -11.69 -32.62
C LEU A 217 17.61 -11.30 -33.76
N SER A 218 17.09 -10.93 -34.94
CA SER A 218 17.96 -10.41 -36.00
C SER A 218 18.59 -9.07 -35.58
N PRO A 219 19.75 -8.66 -36.13
CA PRO A 219 20.36 -7.37 -35.81
C PRO A 219 19.44 -6.16 -36.08
N LYS A 220 18.47 -6.31 -37.00
CA LYS A 220 17.45 -5.30 -37.28
C LYS A 220 16.42 -5.19 -36.14
N GLU A 221 16.02 -6.31 -35.54
CA GLU A 221 15.08 -6.37 -34.43
C GLU A 221 15.72 -5.98 -33.11
N GLN A 222 16.96 -6.42 -32.86
CA GLN A 222 17.79 -5.95 -31.73
C GLN A 222 17.88 -4.42 -31.76
N LYS A 223 18.33 -3.83 -32.86
CA LYS A 223 18.45 -2.37 -33.01
C LYS A 223 17.10 -1.64 -32.90
N ARG A 224 15.99 -2.23 -33.38
CA ARG A 224 14.63 -1.71 -33.16
C ARG A 224 14.27 -1.71 -31.67
N ARG A 225 14.52 -2.81 -30.95
CA ARG A 225 14.24 -2.97 -29.52
C ARG A 225 15.07 -2.00 -28.67
N GLU A 226 16.36 -1.83 -28.98
CA GLU A 226 17.24 -0.84 -28.34
C GLU A 226 16.76 0.60 -28.53
N THR A 227 16.37 0.96 -29.76
CA THR A 227 15.88 2.31 -30.10
C THR A 227 14.58 2.61 -29.37
N GLU A 228 13.67 1.64 -29.29
CA GLU A 228 12.40 1.77 -28.57
C GLU A 228 12.61 1.81 -27.04
N LEU A 229 13.54 1.02 -26.50
CA LEU A 229 13.91 1.09 -25.08
C LEU A 229 14.50 2.46 -24.73
N GLU A 230 15.36 3.04 -25.58
CA GLU A 230 15.87 4.40 -25.34
C GLU A 230 14.77 5.45 -25.45
N ARG A 231 13.88 5.35 -26.45
CA ARG A 231 12.68 6.20 -26.59
C ARG A 231 11.85 6.17 -25.30
N ARG A 232 11.55 4.98 -24.78
CA ARG A 232 10.81 4.76 -23.51
C ARG A 232 11.58 5.27 -22.29
N ARG A 233 12.92 5.19 -22.25
CA ARG A 233 13.76 5.79 -21.19
C ARG A 233 13.66 7.32 -21.19
N GLN A 234 13.69 7.96 -22.35
CA GLN A 234 13.52 9.42 -22.48
C GLN A 234 12.10 9.88 -22.12
N GLU A 235 11.06 9.12 -22.47
CA GLU A 235 9.68 9.37 -22.03
C GLU A 235 9.54 9.25 -20.51
N ARG A 236 10.16 8.22 -19.90
CA ARG A 236 10.18 8.03 -18.45
C ARG A 236 10.81 9.24 -17.74
N LEU A 237 11.98 9.71 -18.18
CA LEU A 237 12.63 10.88 -17.59
C LEU A 237 11.77 12.14 -17.66
N LYS A 238 11.06 12.37 -18.78
CA LYS A 238 10.13 13.50 -18.91
C LYS A 238 8.92 13.37 -17.98
N PHE A 239 8.39 12.17 -17.82
CA PHE A 239 7.28 11.89 -16.90
C PHE A 239 7.71 12.04 -15.43
N GLU A 240 8.86 11.50 -15.04
CA GLU A 240 9.44 11.64 -13.70
C GLU A 240 9.70 13.12 -13.36
N GLN A 241 10.23 13.91 -14.30
CA GLN A 241 10.37 15.37 -14.14
C GLN A 241 9.01 16.10 -14.03
N GLY A 242 7.98 15.64 -14.75
CA GLY A 242 6.62 16.17 -14.63
C GLY A 242 6.05 15.93 -13.23
N LYS A 243 6.07 14.68 -12.77
CA LYS A 243 5.60 14.29 -11.43
C LYS A 243 6.35 14.98 -10.31
N ARG A 244 7.67 15.08 -10.42
CA ARG A 244 8.49 15.83 -9.45
C ARG A 244 8.05 17.30 -9.34
N ARG A 245 7.72 17.98 -10.43
CA ARG A 245 7.16 19.35 -10.39
C ARG A 245 5.77 19.43 -9.75
N GLU A 246 4.93 18.40 -9.91
CA GLU A 246 3.62 18.32 -9.25
C GLU A 246 3.76 18.20 -7.72
N TYR A 247 4.73 17.42 -7.22
CA TYR A 247 5.00 17.28 -5.79
C TYR A 247 5.86 18.38 -5.17
N GLU A 248 6.83 18.95 -5.90
CA GLU A 248 7.63 20.11 -5.48
C GLU A 248 6.73 21.36 -5.37
N GLY A 249 5.84 21.57 -6.34
CA GLY A 249 4.79 22.58 -6.31
C GLY A 249 5.29 24.00 -6.03
N VAL A 250 4.58 24.72 -5.15
CA VAL A 250 4.94 26.05 -4.63
C VAL A 250 4.69 26.12 -3.12
N PRO A 251 5.30 27.05 -2.37
CA PRO A 251 4.95 27.29 -0.97
C PRO A 251 3.46 27.66 -0.81
N TRP A 252 2.80 27.20 0.25
CA TRP A 252 1.36 27.42 0.49
C TRP A 252 0.88 28.89 0.36
N PRO A 253 1.66 29.94 0.73
CA PRO A 253 1.27 31.33 0.47
C PRO A 253 1.08 31.67 -1.02
N ARG A 254 1.79 30.99 -1.93
CA ARG A 254 1.74 31.19 -3.40
C ARG A 254 0.83 30.20 -4.13
N ARG A 255 0.02 29.41 -3.40
CA ARG A 255 -0.87 28.36 -3.96
C ARG A 255 -1.86 28.90 -4.99
N SER A 256 -2.28 28.03 -5.92
CA SER A 256 -3.39 28.31 -6.83
C SER A 256 -4.70 28.42 -6.04
N ILE A 257 -5.41 29.54 -6.17
CA ILE A 257 -6.75 29.75 -5.58
C ILE A 257 -7.77 29.91 -6.72
N ILE A 258 -8.66 28.93 -6.88
CA ILE A 258 -9.64 28.88 -7.97
C ILE A 258 -11.05 28.89 -7.40
N LYS A 259 -11.81 29.95 -7.67
CA LYS A 259 -13.23 30.07 -7.26
C LYS A 259 -14.12 29.47 -8.34
N SER A 260 -14.95 28.49 -7.99
CA SER A 260 -15.85 27.80 -8.91
C SER A 260 -17.33 28.02 -8.55
N ARG A 261 -18.25 27.29 -9.17
CA ARG A 261 -19.70 27.44 -8.93
C ARG A 261 -20.08 27.03 -7.51
N ASN A 262 -19.61 25.87 -7.06
CA ASN A 262 -19.95 25.27 -5.77
C ASN A 262 -18.82 25.38 -4.72
N TRP A 263 -17.56 25.56 -5.14
CA TRP A 263 -16.37 25.46 -4.28
C TRP A 263 -15.43 26.67 -4.38
N GLN A 264 -14.45 26.72 -3.47
CA GLN A 264 -13.15 27.37 -3.69
C GLN A 264 -12.06 26.32 -3.55
N ILE A 265 -11.21 26.16 -4.56
CA ILE A 265 -10.07 25.23 -4.53
C ILE A 265 -8.81 25.99 -4.17
N GLU A 266 -8.03 25.47 -3.24
CA GLU A 266 -6.73 25.98 -2.81
C GLU A 266 -5.72 24.85 -2.90
N CYS A 267 -4.82 24.90 -3.89
CA CYS A 267 -3.86 23.82 -4.17
C CYS A 267 -2.47 24.38 -4.45
N ASN A 268 -1.45 23.87 -3.76
CA ASN A 268 -0.05 24.30 -3.95
C ASN A 268 0.81 23.33 -4.77
N SER A 269 0.19 22.35 -5.44
CA SER A 269 0.76 21.70 -6.62
C SER A 269 0.68 22.64 -7.85
N THR A 270 0.94 22.12 -9.05
CA THR A 270 0.91 22.90 -10.30
C THR A 270 -0.47 23.50 -10.59
N PRO A 271 -0.57 24.63 -11.32
CA PRO A 271 -1.85 25.20 -11.75
C PRO A 271 -2.72 24.22 -12.56
N GLU A 272 -2.11 23.28 -13.27
CA GLU A 272 -2.75 22.24 -14.08
C GLU A 272 -3.46 21.21 -13.19
N VAL A 273 -2.75 20.75 -12.14
CA VAL A 273 -3.30 19.88 -11.10
C VAL A 273 -4.42 20.59 -10.32
N ALA A 274 -4.23 21.87 -9.97
CA ALA A 274 -5.25 22.67 -9.30
C ALA A 274 -6.55 22.80 -10.14
N ARG A 275 -6.44 23.04 -11.45
CA ARG A 275 -7.59 23.07 -12.38
C ARG A 275 -8.26 21.70 -12.53
N THR A 276 -7.48 20.62 -12.48
CA THR A 276 -8.01 19.24 -12.48
C THR A 276 -8.90 19.00 -11.28
N TYR A 277 -8.44 19.32 -10.06
CA TYR A 277 -9.28 19.20 -8.85
C TYR A 277 -10.51 20.11 -8.87
N GLN A 278 -10.42 21.31 -9.46
CA GLN A 278 -11.58 22.17 -9.63
C GLN A 278 -12.67 21.54 -10.51
N TRP A 279 -12.31 20.91 -11.62
CA TRP A 279 -13.28 20.21 -12.45
C TRP A 279 -13.88 18.99 -11.72
N ILE A 280 -13.05 18.21 -11.01
CA ILE A 280 -13.46 17.03 -10.22
C ILE A 280 -14.58 17.39 -9.22
N MET A 281 -14.38 18.42 -8.39
CA MET A 281 -15.34 18.78 -7.34
C MET A 281 -16.67 19.31 -7.90
N GLU A 282 -16.64 19.99 -9.06
CA GLU A 282 -17.85 20.39 -9.79
C GLU A 282 -18.57 19.20 -10.43
N ALA A 283 -17.82 18.22 -10.98
CA ALA A 283 -18.39 17.00 -11.55
C ALA A 283 -19.09 16.15 -10.48
N LEU A 284 -18.46 15.97 -9.31
CA LEU A 284 -19.05 15.33 -8.13
C LEU A 284 -20.35 16.02 -7.70
N SER A 285 -20.32 17.36 -7.57
CA SER A 285 -21.49 18.16 -7.18
C SER A 285 -22.63 18.07 -8.20
N SER A 286 -22.30 18.02 -9.49
CA SER A 286 -23.26 17.85 -10.59
C SER A 286 -23.93 16.47 -10.55
N THR A 287 -23.17 15.41 -10.21
CA THR A 287 -23.72 14.05 -10.07
C THR A 287 -24.58 13.92 -8.82
N LEU A 288 -24.07 14.29 -7.64
CA LEU A 288 -24.82 14.24 -6.38
C LEU A 288 -26.10 15.09 -6.43
N GLY A 289 -26.04 16.30 -7.02
CA GLY A 289 -27.19 17.20 -7.16
C GLY A 289 -28.29 16.71 -8.12
N LYS A 290 -28.00 15.79 -9.04
CA LYS A 290 -29.01 15.15 -9.90
C LYS A 290 -29.81 14.09 -9.14
N ILE A 291 -29.13 13.35 -8.26
CA ILE A 291 -29.68 12.25 -7.47
C ILE A 291 -30.45 12.81 -6.26
N PHE A 292 -29.82 13.66 -5.45
CA PHE A 292 -30.37 14.20 -4.21
C PHE A 292 -30.88 15.64 -4.42
N LYS A 293 -32.14 15.75 -4.86
CA LYS A 293 -32.83 17.02 -5.16
C LYS A 293 -33.26 17.85 -3.92
N ALA A 294 -32.62 17.62 -2.77
CA ALA A 294 -32.88 18.39 -1.54
C ALA A 294 -32.40 19.85 -1.68
N PRO A 295 -33.05 20.82 -1.00
CA PRO A 295 -32.57 22.20 -0.94
C PRO A 295 -31.22 22.30 -0.21
N ASP A 296 -30.48 23.39 -0.44
CA ASP A 296 -29.28 23.70 0.35
C ASP A 296 -29.68 24.31 1.69
N VAL A 297 -29.31 23.67 2.80
CA VAL A 297 -29.57 24.16 4.17
C VAL A 297 -28.45 25.06 4.69
N ARG A 298 -27.30 25.09 4.01
CA ARG A 298 -26.17 26.01 4.27
C ARG A 298 -25.79 26.77 2.99
N ARG A 299 -25.56 28.08 3.12
CA ARG A 299 -25.26 28.98 1.99
C ARG A 299 -23.76 29.15 1.69
N GLN A 300 -22.88 28.69 2.58
CA GLN A 300 -21.44 28.82 2.41
C GLN A 300 -20.94 27.96 1.23
N LYS A 301 -19.95 28.47 0.49
CA LYS A 301 -19.14 27.66 -0.43
C LYS A 301 -18.01 27.00 0.36
N PRO A 302 -17.90 25.66 0.39
CA PRO A 302 -16.76 24.99 0.99
C PRO A 302 -15.42 25.36 0.32
N VAL A 303 -14.36 25.42 1.13
CA VAL A 303 -12.98 25.48 0.62
C VAL A 303 -12.40 24.07 0.59
N VAL A 304 -11.76 23.71 -0.52
CA VAL A 304 -11.05 22.45 -0.72
C VAL A 304 -9.55 22.76 -0.70
N LYS A 305 -8.83 22.28 0.32
CA LYS A 305 -7.40 22.51 0.50
C LYS A 305 -6.63 21.25 0.12
N ILE A 306 -5.82 21.31 -0.93
CA ILE A 306 -4.99 20.19 -1.39
C ILE A 306 -3.51 20.58 -1.26
N TYR A 307 -2.80 19.96 -0.32
CA TYR A 307 -1.35 20.14 -0.20
C TYR A 307 -0.61 19.38 -1.31
N ARG A 308 0.56 19.88 -1.74
CA ARG A 308 1.35 19.32 -2.86
C ARG A 308 1.83 17.88 -2.66
N ASN A 309 1.96 17.42 -1.43
CA ASN A 309 2.34 16.05 -1.07
C ASN A 309 1.80 15.67 0.33
N HIS A 310 1.95 14.39 0.68
CA HIS A 310 1.49 13.82 1.95
C HIS A 310 2.19 14.44 3.17
N ASP A 311 3.50 14.72 3.07
CA ASP A 311 4.30 15.26 4.17
C ASP A 311 3.89 16.69 4.54
N GLU A 312 3.64 17.57 3.58
CA GLU A 312 3.10 18.90 3.90
C GLU A 312 1.68 18.80 4.48
N PHE A 313 0.84 17.86 4.03
CA PHE A 313 -0.46 17.61 4.67
C PHE A 313 -0.31 17.16 6.13
N MET A 314 0.55 16.19 6.43
CA MET A 314 0.82 15.77 7.81
C MET A 314 1.35 16.92 8.66
N LEU A 315 2.31 17.71 8.14
CA LEU A 315 2.91 18.85 8.83
C LEU A 315 1.90 19.98 9.10
N LYS A 316 1.05 20.33 8.12
CA LYS A 316 0.10 21.45 8.20
C LYS A 316 -1.22 21.10 8.89
N THR A 317 -1.57 19.82 9.00
CA THR A 317 -2.82 19.36 9.66
C THR A 317 -2.60 18.63 10.99
N GLY A 318 -1.39 18.13 11.25
CA GLY A 318 -1.06 17.31 12.41
C GLY A 318 -1.62 15.87 12.36
N MET A 319 -2.26 15.47 11.26
CA MET A 319 -2.81 14.13 11.07
C MET A 319 -1.70 13.07 10.96
N GLY A 320 -2.06 11.81 11.23
CA GLY A 320 -1.17 10.67 11.01
C GLY A 320 -1.29 10.13 9.59
N GLY A 321 -0.22 9.52 9.06
CA GLY A 321 -0.14 9.07 7.66
C GLY A 321 -1.08 7.94 7.22
N GLY A 322 -2.05 7.56 8.06
CA GLY A 322 -3.18 6.70 7.69
C GLY A 322 -4.44 7.48 7.28
N VAL A 323 -4.31 8.77 6.97
CA VAL A 323 -5.42 9.68 6.65
C VAL A 323 -5.16 10.38 5.31
N GLY A 324 -5.88 9.99 4.25
CA GLY A 324 -5.77 10.61 2.92
C GLY A 324 -6.30 12.05 2.86
N GLY A 325 -7.29 12.35 3.71
CA GLY A 325 -7.96 13.65 3.82
C GLY A 325 -9.01 13.64 4.92
N PHE A 326 -9.72 14.75 5.08
CA PHE A 326 -10.86 14.87 6.00
C PHE A 326 -11.76 16.06 5.67
N TYR A 327 -13.05 15.90 5.97
CA TYR A 327 -14.08 16.93 6.02
C TYR A 327 -14.16 17.60 7.40
N GLN A 328 -14.39 18.92 7.41
CA GLN A 328 -14.59 19.73 8.61
C GLN A 328 -16.08 20.11 8.76
N PRO A 329 -16.84 19.53 9.71
CA PRO A 329 -18.29 19.75 9.80
C PRO A 329 -18.76 21.19 10.04
N ASP A 330 -17.93 22.02 10.68
CA ASP A 330 -18.29 23.40 11.04
C ASP A 330 -18.02 24.36 9.88
N SER A 331 -16.80 24.36 9.35
CA SER A 331 -16.37 25.19 8.22
C SER A 331 -16.85 24.69 6.85
N GLN A 332 -17.37 23.45 6.81
CA GLN A 332 -17.64 22.64 5.62
C GLN A 332 -16.43 22.32 4.73
N ASN A 333 -15.21 22.67 5.13
CA ASN A 333 -14.04 22.51 4.27
C ASN A 333 -13.64 21.05 4.08
N VAL A 334 -13.01 20.76 2.95
CA VAL A 334 -12.32 19.49 2.67
C VAL A 334 -10.82 19.74 2.67
N VAL A 335 -10.04 18.83 3.27
CA VAL A 335 -8.57 18.92 3.32
C VAL A 335 -7.98 17.59 2.86
N ALA A 336 -7.01 17.61 1.94
CA ALA A 336 -6.37 16.43 1.35
C ALA A 336 -4.95 16.77 0.84
N TYR A 337 -4.30 15.83 0.14
CA TYR A 337 -3.03 16.06 -0.57
C TYR A 337 -3.01 15.47 -1.99
N HIS A 338 -2.15 16.01 -2.85
CA HIS A 338 -1.82 15.48 -4.17
C HIS A 338 -0.92 14.23 -4.01
N GLY A 339 -1.36 13.09 -4.56
CA GLY A 339 -0.64 11.80 -4.50
C GLY A 339 -1.58 10.59 -4.35
N THR A 340 -1.01 9.45 -3.96
CA THR A 340 -1.73 8.21 -3.62
C THR A 340 -1.99 8.08 -2.12
N PHE A 341 -3.01 7.30 -1.75
CA PHE A 341 -3.38 6.99 -0.36
C PHE A 341 -3.71 5.50 -0.19
N GLY A 342 -3.06 4.83 0.76
CA GLY A 342 -3.18 3.38 0.94
C GLY A 342 -2.68 2.61 -0.28
N LEU A 343 -3.25 1.42 -0.54
CA LEU A 343 -2.92 0.60 -1.72
C LEU A 343 -3.51 1.17 -3.02
N THR A 344 -4.75 1.66 -2.97
CA THR A 344 -5.62 1.86 -4.14
C THR A 344 -6.27 3.24 -4.21
N GLY A 345 -6.08 4.08 -3.20
CA GLY A 345 -6.64 5.43 -3.14
C GLY A 345 -5.78 6.46 -3.87
N THR A 346 -6.45 7.49 -4.38
CA THR A 346 -5.82 8.67 -4.99
C THR A 346 -6.42 9.93 -4.39
N THR A 347 -5.83 11.10 -4.63
CA THR A 347 -6.49 12.37 -4.29
C THR A 347 -7.91 12.47 -4.87
N TYR A 348 -8.20 11.84 -6.01
CA TYR A 348 -9.56 11.81 -6.55
C TYR A 348 -10.53 11.08 -5.61
N THR A 349 -10.22 9.84 -5.20
CA THR A 349 -11.16 9.05 -4.38
C THR A 349 -11.36 9.69 -3.00
N VAL A 350 -10.29 10.23 -2.41
CA VAL A 350 -10.37 11.05 -1.18
C VAL A 350 -11.27 12.27 -1.37
N LEU A 351 -11.06 13.08 -2.43
CA LEU A 351 -11.87 14.26 -2.70
C LEU A 351 -13.35 13.91 -3.02
N ALA A 352 -13.62 12.75 -3.60
CA ALA A 352 -14.97 12.26 -3.87
C ALA A 352 -15.68 11.79 -2.58
N HIS A 353 -14.97 11.10 -1.69
CA HIS A 353 -15.45 10.70 -0.37
C HIS A 353 -15.74 11.92 0.53
N GLU A 354 -14.73 12.74 0.79
CA GLU A 354 -14.85 13.94 1.64
C GLU A 354 -15.75 15.02 1.01
N GLY A 355 -15.76 15.12 -0.32
CA GLY A 355 -16.70 15.95 -1.07
C GLY A 355 -18.15 15.50 -0.92
N THR A 356 -18.39 14.20 -0.73
CA THR A 356 -19.72 13.66 -0.39
C THR A 356 -20.12 14.02 1.04
N HIS A 357 -19.20 14.02 2.01
CA HIS A 357 -19.47 14.57 3.35
C HIS A 357 -19.76 16.08 3.33
N ALA A 358 -19.05 16.86 2.52
CA ALA A 358 -19.36 18.28 2.33
C ALA A 358 -20.73 18.51 1.66
N PHE A 359 -21.13 17.66 0.71
CA PHE A 359 -22.47 17.66 0.14
C PHE A 359 -23.53 17.30 1.19
N GLN A 360 -23.33 16.23 1.96
CA GLN A 360 -24.19 15.83 3.08
C GLN A 360 -24.36 16.98 4.08
N GLY A 361 -23.28 17.62 4.53
CA GLY A 361 -23.35 18.78 5.43
C GLY A 361 -24.05 20.01 4.84
N LYS A 362 -24.12 20.14 3.51
CA LYS A 362 -24.84 21.20 2.80
C LYS A 362 -26.34 20.91 2.61
N LYS A 363 -26.75 19.63 2.62
CA LYS A 363 -28.15 19.19 2.44
C LYS A 363 -28.86 18.77 3.74
N LEU A 364 -28.12 18.19 4.68
CA LEU A 364 -28.66 17.61 5.93
C LEU A 364 -28.61 18.63 7.06
N ALA A 365 -29.76 19.21 7.42
CA ALA A 365 -29.87 20.19 8.50
C ALA A 365 -29.35 19.66 9.85
N ARG A 366 -29.46 18.34 10.07
CA ARG A 366 -28.95 17.62 11.24
C ARG A 366 -28.28 16.31 10.80
N MET A 367 -27.09 16.40 10.21
CA MET A 367 -26.30 15.24 9.78
C MET A 367 -26.10 14.19 10.90
N THR A 368 -26.06 14.61 12.17
CA THR A 368 -26.00 13.76 13.37
C THR A 368 -27.32 13.05 13.74
N ASN A 369 -28.39 13.19 12.94
CA ASN A 369 -29.59 12.36 13.04
C ASN A 369 -29.45 11.02 12.33
N TYR A 370 -28.45 10.85 11.46
CA TYR A 370 -28.23 9.65 10.66
C TYR A 370 -27.10 8.80 11.28
N PRO A 371 -27.26 7.47 11.40
CA PRO A 371 -26.18 6.58 11.78
C PRO A 371 -25.03 6.58 10.77
N ASN A 372 -23.83 6.22 11.24
CA ASN A 372 -22.62 6.19 10.42
C ASN A 372 -22.79 5.32 9.15
N TRP A 373 -23.52 4.20 9.18
CA TRP A 373 -23.67 3.37 7.97
C TRP A 373 -24.25 4.13 6.78
N PHE A 374 -25.17 5.08 7.02
CA PHE A 374 -25.79 5.88 5.96
C PHE A 374 -24.86 6.99 5.49
N ILE A 375 -24.17 7.65 6.43
CA ILE A 375 -23.24 8.75 6.16
C ILE A 375 -21.98 8.26 5.44
N GLU A 376 -21.28 7.29 6.02
CA GLU A 376 -20.08 6.68 5.46
C GLU A 376 -20.43 5.82 4.24
N GLY A 377 -21.51 5.03 4.26
CA GLY A 377 -21.91 4.19 3.12
C GLY A 377 -22.24 5.00 1.86
N MET A 378 -22.86 6.17 2.00
CA MET A 378 -22.99 7.14 0.90
C MET A 378 -21.62 7.66 0.45
N ALA A 379 -20.73 8.04 1.37
CA ALA A 379 -19.42 8.59 1.04
C ALA A 379 -18.51 7.57 0.35
N VAL A 380 -18.55 6.29 0.73
CA VAL A 380 -17.88 5.20 0.02
C VAL A 380 -18.54 4.93 -1.34
N TYR A 381 -19.88 4.91 -1.45
CA TYR A 381 -20.56 4.67 -2.73
C TYR A 381 -20.32 5.79 -3.77
N PHE A 382 -20.27 7.05 -3.34
CA PHE A 382 -19.99 8.21 -4.22
C PHE A 382 -18.51 8.62 -4.26
N GLY A 383 -17.67 8.07 -3.38
CA GLY A 383 -16.22 8.20 -3.31
C GLY A 383 -15.52 6.98 -3.91
N ASP A 384 -15.10 6.03 -3.08
CA ASP A 384 -14.41 4.78 -3.47
C ASP A 384 -15.14 4.03 -4.61
N GLY A 385 -16.47 4.00 -4.62
CA GLY A 385 -17.34 3.39 -5.63
C GLY A 385 -17.59 4.26 -6.88
N SER A 386 -16.63 5.10 -7.24
CA SER A 386 -16.73 6.02 -8.38
C SER A 386 -15.41 6.21 -9.12
N LYS A 387 -15.46 6.60 -10.39
CA LYS A 387 -14.28 7.01 -11.17
C LYS A 387 -14.55 8.23 -12.05
N LEU A 388 -13.48 8.83 -12.54
CA LEU A 388 -13.51 9.95 -13.47
C LEU A 388 -13.53 9.47 -14.93
N ASP A 389 -14.64 9.74 -15.61
CA ASP A 389 -14.71 9.70 -17.07
C ASP A 389 -14.16 11.02 -17.59
N TYR A 390 -12.82 11.10 -17.72
CA TYR A 390 -12.10 12.29 -18.20
C TYR A 390 -12.52 12.68 -19.63
N LYS A 391 -12.79 11.69 -20.50
CA LYS A 391 -13.21 11.88 -21.89
C LYS A 391 -14.58 12.60 -21.96
N LYS A 392 -15.53 12.26 -21.08
CA LYS A 392 -16.88 12.89 -21.00
C LYS A 392 -17.03 13.88 -19.83
N LYS A 393 -15.92 14.24 -19.18
CA LYS A 393 -15.79 15.22 -18.08
C LYS A 393 -16.80 15.06 -16.93
N ARG A 394 -17.05 13.82 -16.50
CA ARG A 394 -18.06 13.46 -15.47
C ARG A 394 -17.54 12.43 -14.45
N VAL A 395 -18.16 12.39 -13.28
CA VAL A 395 -18.03 11.27 -12.32
C VAL A 395 -19.00 10.15 -12.73
N VAL A 396 -18.51 8.92 -12.75
CA VAL A 396 -19.30 7.67 -12.90
C VAL A 396 -19.36 6.98 -11.55
N THR A 397 -20.55 6.55 -11.11
CA THR A 397 -20.84 6.10 -9.73
C THR A 397 -21.49 4.73 -9.70
N GLY A 398 -21.33 3.99 -8.62
CA GLY A 398 -21.87 2.64 -8.46
C GLY A 398 -20.92 1.54 -8.93
N LEU A 399 -19.64 1.89 -9.10
CA LEU A 399 -18.56 0.93 -9.27
C LEU A 399 -18.31 0.17 -7.96
N ILE A 400 -17.56 -0.91 -8.08
CA ILE A 400 -17.31 -1.89 -7.03
C ILE A 400 -15.85 -1.73 -6.54
N PRO A 401 -15.61 -1.00 -5.43
CA PRO A 401 -14.27 -0.81 -4.87
C PRO A 401 -13.73 -2.15 -4.34
N ARG A 402 -12.77 -2.71 -5.08
CA ARG A 402 -12.16 -4.03 -4.90
C ARG A 402 -11.87 -4.40 -3.45
N ASP A 403 -11.09 -3.60 -2.74
CA ASP A 403 -10.68 -3.88 -1.36
C ASP A 403 -11.86 -3.94 -0.39
N ARG A 404 -12.93 -3.16 -0.65
CA ARG A 404 -14.17 -3.22 0.14
C ARG A 404 -14.96 -4.48 -0.18
N LEU A 405 -15.08 -4.84 -1.47
CA LEU A 405 -15.81 -6.04 -1.90
C LEU A 405 -15.19 -7.30 -1.28
N PHE A 406 -13.87 -7.49 -1.42
CA PHE A 406 -13.22 -8.69 -0.89
C PHE A 406 -13.36 -8.78 0.63
N HIS A 407 -13.18 -7.66 1.34
CA HIS A 407 -13.33 -7.64 2.79
C HIS A 407 -14.76 -7.96 3.25
N ILE A 408 -15.82 -7.49 2.55
CA ILE A 408 -17.19 -7.86 2.93
C ILE A 408 -17.56 -9.28 2.51
N GLN A 409 -17.08 -9.78 1.37
CA GLN A 409 -17.29 -11.17 0.94
C GLN A 409 -16.61 -12.16 1.90
N GLU A 410 -15.37 -11.88 2.31
CA GLU A 410 -14.62 -12.59 3.36
C GLU A 410 -15.42 -12.60 4.68
N LYS A 411 -15.81 -11.42 5.18
CA LYS A 411 -16.63 -11.31 6.40
C LYS A 411 -17.96 -12.09 6.33
N ILE A 412 -18.65 -12.11 5.18
CA ILE A 412 -19.91 -12.87 5.03
C ILE A 412 -19.62 -14.38 5.03
N ALA A 413 -18.64 -14.84 4.24
CA ALA A 413 -18.27 -16.25 4.16
C ALA A 413 -17.82 -16.85 5.51
N GLU A 414 -17.25 -16.02 6.38
CA GLU A 414 -16.80 -16.39 7.72
C GLU A 414 -17.83 -16.11 8.84
N GLY A 415 -19.03 -15.60 8.50
CA GLY A 415 -20.07 -15.25 9.48
C GLY A 415 -19.72 -14.08 10.41
N ARG A 416 -18.77 -13.22 10.01
CA ARG A 416 -18.24 -12.07 10.77
C ARG A 416 -18.71 -10.70 10.26
N HIS A 417 -19.66 -10.64 9.32
CA HIS A 417 -20.25 -9.38 8.85
C HIS A 417 -21.15 -8.72 9.92
N THR A 418 -21.40 -7.42 9.77
CA THR A 418 -22.26 -6.70 10.72
C THR A 418 -23.72 -6.83 10.29
N GLN A 419 -24.49 -7.67 11.00
CA GLN A 419 -25.94 -7.86 10.77
C GLN A 419 -26.68 -6.53 10.54
N LEU A 420 -27.53 -6.46 9.52
CA LEU A 420 -28.14 -5.23 9.00
C LEU A 420 -28.96 -4.50 10.06
N SER A 421 -29.72 -5.26 10.86
CA SER A 421 -30.46 -4.77 12.03
C SER A 421 -29.55 -4.00 13.00
N LYS A 422 -28.36 -4.54 13.30
CA LYS A 422 -27.37 -3.90 14.20
C LYS A 422 -26.66 -2.73 13.52
N LEU A 423 -26.25 -2.89 12.25
CA LEU A 423 -25.61 -1.85 11.44
C LEU A 423 -26.50 -0.60 11.32
N GLY A 424 -27.81 -0.82 11.11
CA GLY A 424 -28.85 0.20 11.01
C GLY A 424 -28.98 1.14 12.21
N GLY A 425 -28.39 0.79 13.37
CA GLY A 425 -28.32 1.63 14.57
C GLY A 425 -26.94 1.75 15.22
N LEU A 426 -25.86 1.34 14.54
CA LEU A 426 -24.53 1.26 15.16
C LEU A 426 -24.01 2.66 15.57
N PRO A 427 -23.65 2.89 16.85
CA PRO A 427 -23.22 4.20 17.32
C PRO A 427 -21.78 4.51 16.87
N ARG A 428 -21.47 5.81 16.68
CA ARG A 428 -20.19 6.29 16.16
C ARG A 428 -18.95 5.78 16.91
N ASN A 429 -19.04 5.50 18.21
CA ASN A 429 -17.92 4.96 19.00
C ASN A 429 -17.71 3.45 18.86
N ARG A 430 -18.57 2.73 18.14
CA ARG A 430 -18.42 1.32 17.76
C ARG A 430 -18.25 1.12 16.25
N PHE A 431 -18.40 2.19 15.46
CA PHE A 431 -18.13 2.19 14.03
C PHE A 431 -16.62 2.29 13.79
N SER A 432 -16.07 1.47 12.90
CA SER A 432 -14.63 1.33 12.67
C SER A 432 -14.32 1.11 11.17
N GLY A 433 -13.04 1.08 10.80
CA GLY A 433 -12.60 0.94 9.40
C GLY A 433 -13.18 -0.26 8.63
N THR A 434 -13.49 -1.37 9.32
CA THR A 434 -14.12 -2.55 8.70
C THR A 434 -15.55 -2.24 8.24
N HIS A 435 -16.31 -1.48 9.03
CA HIS A 435 -17.72 -1.14 8.78
C HIS A 435 -17.95 -0.29 7.54
N TYR A 436 -16.91 0.31 6.96
CA TYR A 436 -16.98 0.99 5.67
C TYR A 436 -17.37 0.02 4.54
N ALA A 437 -16.92 -1.23 4.60
CA ALA A 437 -17.24 -2.26 3.62
C ALA A 437 -18.71 -2.72 3.74
N ASP A 438 -19.19 -3.02 4.94
CA ASP A 438 -20.60 -3.36 5.21
C ASP A 438 -21.53 -2.22 4.76
N SER A 439 -21.18 -0.98 5.11
CA SER A 439 -21.98 0.22 4.80
C SER A 439 -22.06 0.51 3.30
N TRP A 440 -20.95 0.33 2.57
CA TRP A 440 -20.95 0.41 1.12
C TRP A 440 -21.81 -0.69 0.49
N ALA A 441 -21.66 -1.94 0.93
CA ALA A 441 -22.35 -3.08 0.36
C ALA A 441 -23.88 -2.95 0.48
N VAL A 442 -24.37 -2.41 1.61
CA VAL A 442 -25.80 -2.10 1.81
C VAL A 442 -26.24 -0.94 0.91
N MET A 443 -25.44 0.12 0.79
CA MET A 443 -25.74 1.25 -0.10
C MET A 443 -25.80 0.82 -1.58
N HIS A 444 -24.87 -0.03 -2.01
CA HIS A 444 -24.79 -0.58 -3.36
C HIS A 444 -25.97 -1.53 -3.65
N TYR A 445 -26.32 -2.45 -2.75
CA TYR A 445 -27.55 -3.26 -2.86
C TYR A 445 -28.82 -2.42 -2.98
N LEU A 446 -28.96 -1.36 -2.18
CA LEU A 446 -30.14 -0.49 -2.21
C LEU A 446 -30.24 0.37 -3.49
N ILE A 447 -29.14 0.67 -4.18
CA ILE A 447 -29.13 1.50 -5.40
C ILE A 447 -29.07 0.65 -6.69
N ASN A 448 -28.32 -0.45 -6.67
CA ASN A 448 -27.92 -1.27 -7.83
C ASN A 448 -28.40 -2.73 -7.76
N GLY A 449 -28.94 -3.17 -6.62
CA GLY A 449 -29.41 -4.54 -6.44
C GLY A 449 -30.66 -4.89 -7.27
N PRO A 450 -31.08 -6.18 -7.27
CA PRO A 450 -32.22 -6.65 -8.07
C PRO A 450 -33.50 -5.84 -7.83
N GLU A 451 -33.71 -5.44 -6.58
CA GLU A 451 -34.85 -4.66 -6.10
C GLU A 451 -34.52 -3.16 -5.92
N SER A 452 -33.59 -2.63 -6.71
CA SER A 452 -33.16 -1.21 -6.71
C SER A 452 -34.32 -0.19 -6.69
N LYS A 453 -35.45 -0.47 -7.35
CA LYS A 453 -36.65 0.40 -7.28
C LYS A 453 -37.30 0.46 -5.89
N LYS A 454 -37.20 -0.61 -5.09
CA LYS A 454 -37.59 -0.65 -3.67
C LYS A 454 -36.49 -0.04 -2.80
N GLY A 455 -35.23 -0.39 -3.03
CA GLY A 455 -34.08 0.11 -2.26
C GLY A 455 -33.87 1.63 -2.37
N GLN A 456 -34.06 2.22 -3.56
CA GLN A 456 -34.02 3.68 -3.73
C GLN A 456 -35.18 4.38 -3.01
N ARG A 457 -36.36 3.74 -2.89
CA ARG A 457 -37.49 4.24 -2.08
C ARG A 457 -37.21 4.13 -0.58
N PHE A 458 -36.60 3.02 -0.13
CA PHE A 458 -36.08 2.86 1.23
C PHE A 458 -35.13 4.01 1.58
N LEU A 459 -34.12 4.29 0.74
CA LEU A 459 -33.15 5.37 0.97
C LEU A 459 -33.81 6.76 1.02
N VAL A 460 -34.78 7.03 0.14
CA VAL A 460 -35.53 8.29 0.10
C VAL A 460 -36.40 8.49 1.36
N ASP A 461 -37.05 7.44 1.87
CA ASP A 461 -37.82 7.56 3.11
C ASP A 461 -36.92 7.54 4.37
N TYR A 462 -35.79 6.82 4.36
CA TYR A 462 -34.75 6.91 5.39
C TYR A 462 -34.18 8.34 5.50
N TRP A 463 -33.91 8.99 4.36
CA TRP A 463 -33.51 10.40 4.29
C TRP A 463 -34.54 11.30 4.99
N LYS A 464 -35.83 11.23 4.61
CA LYS A 464 -36.92 12.05 5.19
C LYS A 464 -37.15 11.80 6.68
N LEU A 465 -36.89 10.59 7.18
CA LEU A 465 -36.98 10.30 8.62
C LEU A 465 -35.93 11.10 9.41
N GLY A 466 -34.71 11.16 8.90
CA GLY A 466 -33.60 11.88 9.54
C GLY A 466 -33.73 13.41 9.52
N GLU A 467 -34.48 13.97 8.58
CA GLU A 467 -34.82 15.39 8.57
C GLU A 467 -35.67 15.79 9.79
N LYS A 468 -36.46 14.85 10.33
CA LYS A 468 -37.44 15.10 11.40
C LYS A 468 -36.98 14.62 12.78
N ARG A 469 -36.22 13.51 12.86
CA ARG A 469 -35.81 12.86 14.11
C ARG A 469 -34.49 12.12 13.95
N ARG A 470 -33.86 11.68 15.04
CA ARG A 470 -32.79 10.67 14.96
C ARG A 470 -33.35 9.36 14.38
N VAL A 471 -32.54 8.71 13.56
CA VAL A 471 -32.81 7.40 12.94
C VAL A 471 -31.86 6.38 13.54
N GLY A 472 -32.30 5.14 13.66
CA GLY A 472 -31.47 4.02 14.13
C GLY A 472 -32.12 2.67 13.83
N GLN A 473 -31.64 1.61 14.48
CA GLN A 473 -32.03 0.21 14.26
C GLN A 473 -33.54 0.01 14.07
N ARG A 474 -34.38 0.53 14.98
CA ARG A 474 -35.85 0.40 14.84
C ARG A 474 -36.37 0.98 13.52
N GLN A 475 -35.91 2.16 13.12
CA GLN A 475 -36.35 2.77 11.85
C GLN A 475 -35.76 2.09 10.62
N PHE A 476 -34.58 1.47 10.73
CA PHE A 476 -34.02 0.61 9.69
C PHE A 476 -34.92 -0.63 9.52
N ASN A 477 -35.19 -1.36 10.60
CA ASN A 477 -36.01 -2.58 10.57
C ASN A 477 -37.43 -2.31 10.06
N ASN A 478 -38.09 -1.23 10.54
CA ASN A 478 -39.42 -0.82 10.04
C ASN A 478 -39.44 -0.42 8.55
N LEU A 479 -38.29 -0.09 7.95
CA LEU A 479 -38.18 0.13 6.50
C LEU A 479 -37.80 -1.15 5.75
N ALA A 480 -37.02 -2.05 6.36
CA ALA A 480 -36.75 -3.38 5.81
C ALA A 480 -38.04 -4.18 5.69
N GLU A 481 -38.81 -4.28 6.79
CA GLU A 481 -40.18 -4.80 6.86
C GLU A 481 -41.06 -4.30 5.69
N ARG A 482 -41.12 -2.98 5.51
CA ARG A 482 -41.98 -2.32 4.51
C ARG A 482 -41.55 -2.54 3.05
N TYR A 483 -40.29 -2.87 2.77
CA TYR A 483 -39.77 -2.96 1.40
C TYR A 483 -39.25 -4.36 1.01
N PHE A 484 -38.92 -5.21 1.97
CA PHE A 484 -38.24 -6.50 1.80
C PHE A 484 -38.86 -7.63 2.66
N GLY A 485 -39.98 -7.38 3.35
CA GLY A 485 -40.70 -8.37 4.18
C GLY A 485 -40.31 -8.28 5.65
N ASP A 486 -39.01 -8.42 5.94
CA ASP A 486 -38.39 -8.16 7.24
C ASP A 486 -36.90 -7.82 7.07
N VAL A 487 -36.14 -7.75 8.17
CA VAL A 487 -34.70 -7.38 8.15
C VAL A 487 -33.77 -8.59 7.93
N ASP A 488 -34.20 -9.80 8.27
CA ASP A 488 -33.40 -11.01 8.17
C ASP A 488 -33.51 -11.61 6.75
N GLN A 489 -34.70 -11.54 6.13
CA GLN A 489 -34.89 -11.79 4.70
C GLN A 489 -34.12 -10.77 3.84
N MET A 490 -34.18 -9.48 4.20
CA MET A 490 -33.36 -8.46 3.56
C MET A 490 -31.86 -8.75 3.69
N GLU A 491 -31.41 -9.27 4.83
CA GLU A 491 -30.02 -9.65 5.06
C GLU A 491 -29.61 -10.88 4.23
N ALA A 492 -30.46 -11.90 4.10
CA ALA A 492 -30.21 -13.06 3.25
C ALA A 492 -30.09 -12.69 1.76
N ASP A 493 -31.02 -11.87 1.25
CA ASP A 493 -30.98 -11.38 -0.14
C ASP A 493 -29.77 -10.46 -0.39
N TRP A 494 -29.39 -9.65 0.60
CA TRP A 494 -28.19 -8.81 0.55
C TRP A 494 -26.90 -9.64 0.55
N GLN A 495 -26.77 -10.65 1.43
CA GLN A 495 -25.60 -11.55 1.43
C GLN A 495 -25.45 -12.25 0.09
N LYS A 496 -26.54 -12.83 -0.43
CA LYS A 496 -26.56 -13.51 -1.74
C LYS A 496 -26.16 -12.56 -2.88
N TYR A 497 -26.61 -11.31 -2.86
CA TYR A 497 -26.20 -10.30 -3.82
C TYR A 497 -24.69 -10.01 -3.72
N VAL A 498 -24.19 -9.70 -2.52
CA VAL A 498 -22.78 -9.32 -2.30
C VAL A 498 -21.82 -10.46 -2.67
N LEU A 499 -22.16 -11.71 -2.37
CA LEU A 499 -21.37 -12.89 -2.78
C LEU A 499 -21.41 -13.14 -4.30
N SER A 500 -22.42 -12.62 -5.02
CA SER A 500 -22.51 -12.71 -6.49
C SER A 500 -21.77 -11.59 -7.23
N LEU A 501 -21.35 -10.53 -6.54
CA LEU A 501 -20.63 -9.41 -7.16
C LEU A 501 -19.22 -9.81 -7.59
N LYS A 502 -18.85 -9.42 -8.82
CA LYS A 502 -17.46 -9.36 -9.28
C LYS A 502 -16.98 -7.91 -9.25
N PRO A 503 -15.69 -7.64 -9.02
CA PRO A 503 -15.14 -6.29 -9.11
C PRO A 503 -15.10 -5.79 -10.57
N ASP A 504 -15.29 -4.48 -10.77
CA ASP A 504 -15.02 -3.86 -12.07
C ASP A 504 -13.54 -4.03 -12.47
N PRO A 505 -13.19 -4.15 -13.77
CA PRO A 505 -11.81 -4.13 -14.24
C PRO A 505 -11.04 -2.91 -13.70
N ALA A 506 -9.80 -3.10 -13.28
CA ALA A 506 -9.01 -2.05 -12.62
C ALA A 506 -8.55 -0.91 -13.55
N GLY A 507 -9.02 -0.88 -14.80
CA GLY A 507 -8.60 0.01 -15.88
C GLY A 507 -9.39 -0.24 -17.15
N GLU A 508 -9.05 0.48 -18.21
CA GLU A 508 -9.71 0.42 -19.53
C GLU A 508 -8.67 0.09 -20.62
N ILE A 509 -9.11 -0.56 -21.71
CA ILE A 509 -8.25 -0.84 -22.88
C ILE A 509 -8.38 0.33 -23.86
N ASP A 510 -7.25 0.90 -24.28
CA ASP A 510 -7.15 1.97 -25.28
C ASP A 510 -6.07 1.59 -26.31
N GLY A 511 -6.49 0.92 -27.39
CA GLY A 511 -5.58 0.25 -28.32
C GLY A 511 -4.79 -0.89 -27.66
N ASP A 512 -3.48 -0.91 -27.87
CA ASP A 512 -2.58 -1.90 -27.25
C ASP A 512 -2.32 -1.67 -25.75
N HIS A 513 -2.84 -0.60 -25.16
CA HIS A 513 -2.59 -0.25 -23.76
C HIS A 513 -3.78 -0.57 -22.86
N PHE A 514 -3.54 -1.30 -21.77
CA PHE A 514 -4.42 -1.26 -20.61
C PHE A 514 -4.01 -0.08 -19.72
N VAL A 515 -4.94 0.80 -19.39
CA VAL A 515 -4.71 2.03 -18.61
C VAL A 515 -5.57 2.02 -17.35
N SER A 516 -4.91 2.02 -16.19
CA SER A 516 -5.54 2.23 -14.88
C SER A 516 -5.28 3.66 -14.41
N MET A 517 -6.34 4.46 -14.26
CA MET A 517 -6.23 5.76 -13.60
C MET A 517 -6.21 5.63 -12.08
N ASP A 518 -6.94 4.66 -11.52
CA ASP A 518 -7.11 4.51 -10.07
C ASP A 518 -5.86 3.94 -9.40
N PHE A 519 -5.15 3.03 -10.09
CA PHE A 519 -3.83 2.52 -9.69
C PHE A 519 -2.68 3.27 -10.39
N MET A 520 -2.99 4.35 -11.14
CA MET A 520 -2.06 5.22 -11.84
C MET A 520 -0.99 4.48 -12.69
N PHE A 521 -1.41 3.60 -13.61
CA PHE A 521 -0.49 2.91 -14.52
C PHE A 521 -1.02 2.69 -15.93
N SER A 522 -0.12 2.34 -16.84
CA SER A 522 -0.50 1.62 -18.06
C SER A 522 0.44 0.43 -18.31
N ILE A 523 -0.15 -0.69 -18.73
CA ILE A 523 0.58 -1.82 -19.30
C ILE A 523 0.46 -1.72 -20.83
N SER A 524 1.53 -2.11 -21.52
CA SER A 524 1.56 -2.19 -22.98
C SER A 524 1.54 -3.65 -23.38
N ARG A 525 0.65 -4.00 -24.31
CA ARG A 525 0.65 -5.31 -24.96
C ARG A 525 1.99 -5.50 -25.70
N PRO A 526 2.58 -6.72 -25.70
CA PRO A 526 3.78 -7.02 -26.49
C PRO A 526 3.52 -6.98 -28.00
N ASP A 527 2.53 -7.74 -28.46
CA ASP A 527 2.13 -7.90 -29.85
C ASP A 527 0.71 -8.52 -29.94
N GLU A 528 0.18 -8.67 -31.16
CA GLU A 528 -1.25 -8.96 -31.39
C GLU A 528 -1.75 -10.31 -30.86
N LYS A 529 -0.86 -11.30 -30.63
CA LYS A 529 -1.22 -12.63 -30.10
C LYS A 529 -1.65 -12.63 -28.63
N TRP A 530 -1.41 -11.54 -27.90
CA TRP A 530 -1.88 -11.38 -26.52
C TRP A 530 -3.26 -10.68 -26.50
N GLU A 531 -4.19 -11.23 -25.73
CA GLU A 531 -5.51 -10.64 -25.50
C GLU A 531 -5.70 -10.27 -24.03
N TYR A 532 -6.32 -9.10 -23.76
CA TYR A 532 -6.64 -8.65 -22.41
C TYR A 532 -7.94 -9.28 -21.92
N VAL A 533 -7.84 -10.27 -21.02
CA VAL A 533 -8.99 -11.05 -20.52
C VAL A 533 -9.46 -10.48 -19.17
N LEU A 534 -10.26 -9.41 -19.23
CA LEU A 534 -10.63 -8.61 -18.06
C LEU A 534 -11.84 -9.15 -17.25
N ASP A 535 -12.53 -10.16 -17.78
CA ASP A 535 -13.73 -10.81 -17.22
C ASP A 535 -13.41 -12.13 -16.47
N GLU A 536 -12.29 -12.77 -16.81
CA GLU A 536 -11.68 -13.90 -16.07
C GLU A 536 -10.78 -13.46 -14.90
N ILE A 537 -10.66 -12.15 -14.64
CA ILE A 537 -9.90 -11.58 -13.53
C ILE A 537 -10.27 -12.25 -12.19
N GLN A 538 -9.27 -12.84 -11.51
CA GLN A 538 -9.42 -13.60 -10.27
C GLN A 538 -8.94 -12.79 -9.07
N ASP A 539 -9.79 -12.60 -8.05
CA ASP A 539 -9.42 -11.99 -6.77
C ASP A 539 -8.65 -10.66 -7.03
N ARG A 540 -7.35 -10.58 -6.74
CA ARG A 540 -6.56 -9.34 -6.80
C ARG A 540 -5.89 -9.05 -8.14
N ASP A 541 -6.23 -9.78 -9.22
CA ASP A 541 -5.75 -9.43 -10.56
C ASP A 541 -6.23 -8.01 -10.96
N LEU A 542 -5.29 -7.15 -11.37
CA LEU A 542 -5.56 -5.81 -11.90
C LEU A 542 -5.72 -5.82 -13.41
N VAL A 543 -4.85 -6.57 -14.09
CA VAL A 543 -4.92 -6.87 -15.52
C VAL A 543 -4.40 -8.29 -15.75
N LEU A 544 -5.04 -8.99 -16.67
CA LEU A 544 -4.68 -10.31 -17.17
C LEU A 544 -4.57 -10.23 -18.70
N MET A 545 -3.47 -10.75 -19.24
CA MET A 545 -3.29 -11.05 -20.65
C MET A 545 -3.09 -12.55 -20.83
N ARG A 546 -3.62 -13.12 -21.91
CA ARG A 546 -3.42 -14.53 -22.30
C ARG A 546 -3.18 -14.63 -23.81
N ILE A 547 -2.46 -15.65 -24.25
CA ILE A 547 -2.47 -16.09 -25.66
C ILE A 547 -3.62 -17.10 -25.82
N PRO A 548 -4.62 -16.85 -26.69
CA PRO A 548 -5.76 -17.76 -26.91
C PRO A 548 -5.36 -19.22 -27.15
N GLU A 549 -6.25 -20.14 -26.78
CA GLU A 549 -6.08 -21.60 -26.86
C GLU A 549 -4.90 -22.20 -26.05
N THR A 550 -4.00 -21.38 -25.50
CA THR A 550 -2.89 -21.80 -24.64
C THR A 550 -3.13 -21.43 -23.17
N ARG A 551 -2.26 -21.91 -22.28
CA ARG A 551 -2.20 -21.50 -20.87
C ARG A 551 -1.16 -20.42 -20.59
N ASN A 552 -0.59 -19.81 -21.62
CA ASN A 552 0.40 -18.74 -21.46
C ASN A 552 -0.29 -17.44 -21.06
N GLU A 553 0.05 -16.91 -19.88
CA GLU A 553 -0.56 -15.72 -19.30
C GLU A 553 0.46 -14.75 -18.72
N ILE A 554 0.12 -13.46 -18.73
CA ILE A 554 0.84 -12.40 -18.02
C ILE A 554 -0.19 -11.60 -17.20
N ARG A 555 -0.01 -11.54 -15.88
CA ARG A 555 -0.95 -10.89 -14.95
C ARG A 555 -0.25 -9.95 -13.99
N VAL A 556 -0.93 -8.88 -13.60
CA VAL A 556 -0.52 -7.97 -12.51
C VAL A 556 -1.51 -8.11 -11.36
N ARG A 557 -1.05 -8.20 -10.10
CA ARG A 557 -1.89 -8.42 -8.90
C ARG A 557 -1.57 -7.45 -7.76
N ILE A 558 -2.53 -7.21 -6.86
CA ILE A 558 -2.28 -6.62 -5.53
C ILE A 558 -1.94 -7.72 -4.52
N LEU A 559 -1.00 -7.45 -3.61
CA LEU A 559 -0.68 -8.28 -2.45
C LEU A 559 -1.16 -7.57 -1.17
N THR A 560 -2.05 -8.18 -0.38
CA THR A 560 -2.73 -7.49 0.76
C THR A 560 -2.11 -7.75 2.13
N LYS A 561 -0.99 -8.48 2.20
CA LYS A 561 -0.26 -8.80 3.44
C LYS A 561 1.12 -8.14 3.50
N SER A 562 1.42 -7.26 2.54
CA SER A 562 2.63 -6.47 2.49
C SER A 562 2.64 -5.40 3.59
N GLU A 563 3.34 -5.66 4.68
CA GLU A 563 3.84 -4.58 5.54
C GLU A 563 5.01 -3.88 4.83
N ASP A 564 5.15 -2.56 5.00
CA ASP A 564 6.23 -1.78 4.36
C ASP A 564 7.65 -2.25 4.75
N SER A 565 7.77 -3.02 5.85
CA SER A 565 9.00 -3.64 6.36
C SER A 565 9.19 -5.12 5.98
N GLN A 566 8.21 -5.77 5.36
CA GLN A 566 8.33 -7.15 4.88
C GLN A 566 9.29 -7.22 3.67
N ARG A 567 9.97 -8.35 3.43
CA ARG A 567 10.77 -8.55 2.21
C ARG A 567 9.97 -9.38 1.18
N PRO A 568 10.22 -9.24 -0.13
CA PRO A 568 9.55 -10.03 -1.16
C PRO A 568 9.57 -11.55 -0.87
N GLN A 569 10.72 -12.07 -0.45
CA GLN A 569 10.92 -13.48 -0.08
C GLN A 569 9.93 -13.95 0.99
N ASP A 570 9.63 -13.11 1.99
CA ASP A 570 8.78 -13.50 3.12
C ASP A 570 7.33 -13.75 2.66
N TRP A 571 6.85 -12.99 1.66
CA TRP A 571 5.55 -13.24 1.01
C TRP A 571 5.59 -14.47 0.08
N ILE A 572 6.68 -14.67 -0.65
CA ILE A 572 6.88 -15.83 -1.52
C ILE A 572 6.77 -17.14 -0.71
N ASP A 573 7.40 -17.20 0.46
CA ASP A 573 7.43 -18.40 1.31
C ASP A 573 6.13 -18.62 2.10
N SER A 574 5.47 -17.54 2.56
CA SER A 574 4.26 -17.63 3.40
C SER A 574 2.95 -17.77 2.62
N GLU A 575 2.84 -17.18 1.43
CA GLU A 575 1.59 -17.15 0.67
C GLU A 575 1.70 -17.87 -0.68
N LEU A 576 2.70 -17.51 -1.51
CA LEU A 576 2.76 -17.99 -2.89
C LEU A 576 3.14 -19.47 -3.00
N LEU A 577 4.22 -19.90 -2.34
CA LEU A 577 4.67 -21.29 -2.39
C LEU A 577 3.63 -22.27 -1.82
N PRO A 578 2.94 -21.99 -0.69
CA PRO A 578 1.80 -22.79 -0.24
C PRO A 578 0.65 -22.83 -1.26
N ALA A 579 0.28 -21.71 -1.89
CA ALA A 579 -0.77 -21.68 -2.90
C ALA A 579 -0.41 -22.49 -4.16
N LEU A 580 0.82 -22.37 -4.66
CA LEU A 580 1.33 -23.17 -5.77
C LEU A 580 1.38 -24.67 -5.41
N ARG A 581 1.88 -25.02 -4.22
CA ARG A 581 1.93 -26.42 -3.74
C ARG A 581 0.54 -27.02 -3.52
N LYS A 582 -0.48 -26.22 -3.21
CA LYS A 582 -1.88 -26.66 -3.13
C LYS A 582 -2.47 -26.96 -4.52
N LYS A 583 -2.16 -26.17 -5.54
CA LYS A 583 -2.74 -26.30 -6.90
C LYS A 583 -1.96 -27.28 -7.81
N TYR A 584 -0.65 -27.35 -7.66
CA TYR A 584 0.27 -28.06 -8.56
C TYR A 584 1.05 -29.16 -7.84
N ARG A 585 1.91 -29.88 -8.56
CA ARG A 585 2.86 -30.87 -8.02
C ARG A 585 4.31 -30.53 -8.39
N ASP A 586 5.26 -31.10 -7.65
CA ASP A 586 6.70 -30.98 -7.86
C ASP A 586 7.24 -29.54 -7.95
N VAL A 587 6.63 -28.63 -7.17
CA VAL A 587 6.92 -27.18 -7.18
C VAL A 587 8.35 -26.90 -6.71
N ARG A 588 9.19 -26.37 -7.62
CA ARG A 588 10.58 -25.92 -7.37
C ARG A 588 10.67 -24.40 -7.52
N SER A 589 11.60 -23.78 -6.80
CA SER A 589 11.85 -22.34 -6.80
C SER A 589 13.32 -22.03 -7.07
N PHE A 590 13.57 -20.97 -7.82
CA PHE A 590 14.90 -20.47 -8.20
C PHE A 590 14.90 -18.94 -8.22
N SER A 591 16.07 -18.32 -8.06
CA SER A 591 16.25 -16.88 -8.30
C SER A 591 16.47 -16.59 -9.79
N GLY A 592 16.02 -15.43 -10.26
CA GLY A 592 16.25 -14.93 -11.62
C GLY A 592 16.37 -13.40 -11.64
N ASP A 593 16.51 -12.84 -12.84
CA ASP A 593 16.45 -11.40 -13.13
C ASP A 593 15.37 -11.15 -14.18
N LEU A 594 14.67 -10.01 -14.11
CA LEU A 594 13.80 -9.53 -15.18
C LEU A 594 13.99 -8.02 -15.40
N GLY A 595 14.86 -7.66 -16.33
CA GLY A 595 15.11 -6.27 -16.71
C GLY A 595 16.08 -5.51 -15.80
N GLY A 596 16.91 -6.22 -15.02
CA GLY A 596 17.78 -5.63 -13.99
C GLY A 596 17.12 -5.55 -12.60
N LEU A 597 16.07 -6.34 -12.37
CA LEU A 597 15.36 -6.46 -11.09
C LEU A 597 15.33 -7.93 -10.66
N ASP A 598 15.62 -8.18 -9.38
CA ASP A 598 15.57 -9.52 -8.78
C ASP A 598 14.15 -10.12 -8.90
N ALA A 599 14.09 -11.36 -9.37
CA ALA A 599 12.85 -12.07 -9.65
C ALA A 599 12.88 -13.52 -9.14
N TYR A 600 11.70 -14.12 -9.02
CA TYR A 600 11.49 -15.48 -8.56
C TYR A 600 10.96 -16.36 -9.68
N VAL A 601 11.57 -17.51 -9.88
CA VAL A 601 11.23 -18.46 -10.95
C VAL A 601 10.70 -19.74 -10.32
N PHE A 602 9.53 -20.19 -10.75
CA PHE A 602 8.90 -21.41 -10.25
C PHE A 602 8.71 -22.40 -11.39
N GLU A 603 9.08 -23.66 -11.17
CA GLU A 603 8.72 -24.77 -12.05
C GLU A 603 7.75 -25.69 -11.33
N PHE A 604 6.72 -26.15 -12.04
CA PHE A 604 5.73 -27.08 -11.50
C PHE A 604 5.02 -27.82 -12.64
N TYR A 605 4.31 -28.89 -12.28
CA TYR A 605 3.47 -29.64 -13.21
C TYR A 605 2.02 -29.58 -12.73
N ASP A 606 1.09 -29.73 -13.66
CA ASP A 606 -0.31 -30.04 -13.33
C ASP A 606 -0.40 -31.25 -12.39
N ARG A 607 -1.33 -31.17 -11.43
CA ARG A 607 -1.83 -32.38 -10.79
C ARG A 607 -2.69 -33.13 -11.83
N PRO A 608 -2.64 -34.48 -11.90
CA PRO A 608 -3.69 -35.21 -12.59
C PRO A 608 -5.04 -34.86 -11.94
N PRO A 609 -6.17 -34.98 -12.67
CA PRO A 609 -7.49 -34.81 -12.06
C PRO A 609 -7.61 -35.73 -10.84
N GLU A 610 -8.21 -35.22 -9.76
CA GLU A 610 -8.57 -36.09 -8.65
C GLU A 610 -9.51 -37.18 -9.20
N PRO A 611 -9.26 -38.47 -8.91
CA PRO A 611 -10.16 -39.51 -9.34
C PRO A 611 -11.54 -39.20 -8.77
N GLU A 612 -12.58 -39.29 -9.61
CA GLU A 612 -13.94 -39.09 -9.16
C GLU A 612 -14.17 -39.93 -7.91
N LYS A 613 -14.66 -39.28 -6.84
CA LYS A 613 -15.19 -40.02 -5.71
C LYS A 613 -16.38 -40.81 -6.26
N LYS A 614 -16.16 -42.10 -6.52
CA LYS A 614 -17.26 -43.04 -6.64
C LYS A 614 -18.14 -42.82 -5.43
N GLU A 615 -19.38 -42.44 -5.67
CA GLU A 615 -20.39 -42.52 -4.64
C GLU A 615 -20.46 -44.00 -4.27
N GLU A 616 -20.08 -44.33 -3.04
CA GLU A 616 -20.31 -45.67 -2.51
C GLU A 616 -21.83 -45.84 -2.42
N GLU A 617 -22.38 -46.60 -3.34
CA GLU A 617 -23.82 -46.89 -3.40
C GLU A 617 -24.25 -47.41 -2.03
N GLN A 618 -25.13 -46.65 -1.35
CA GLN A 618 -25.72 -47.07 -0.09
C GLN A 618 -26.76 -48.17 -0.36
N ASP A 619 -26.26 -49.38 -0.63
CA ASP A 619 -27.12 -50.55 -0.75
C ASP A 619 -27.74 -50.86 0.63
N GLY A 620 -29.06 -50.73 0.69
CA GLY A 620 -29.80 -50.63 1.93
C GLY A 620 -30.07 -51.99 2.57
N SER A 621 -29.31 -52.34 3.61
CA SER A 621 -29.66 -53.42 4.54
C SER A 621 -29.68 -52.90 5.99
N ALA A 622 -30.54 -53.52 6.81
CA ALA A 622 -30.94 -53.01 8.12
C ALA A 622 -30.31 -53.77 9.30
N ASP A 623 -30.61 -53.25 10.50
CA ASP A 623 -30.37 -53.87 11.81
C ASP A 623 -28.91 -53.98 12.28
N GLY A 624 -28.68 -53.93 13.60
CA GLY A 624 -27.36 -54.19 14.20
C GLY A 624 -26.95 -53.27 15.34
N GLU A 625 -27.28 -53.67 16.57
CA GLU A 625 -26.87 -53.02 17.82
C GLU A 625 -25.34 -53.02 18.08
N GLN A 626 -24.90 -52.03 18.88
CA GLN A 626 -23.82 -52.10 19.90
C GLN A 626 -22.40 -52.60 19.53
N GLY A 627 -21.38 -51.90 20.01
CA GLY A 627 -20.05 -52.50 20.23
C GLY A 627 -18.87 -51.51 20.27
N ALA A 628 -17.95 -51.70 21.22
CA ALA A 628 -16.65 -51.03 21.26
C ALA A 628 -15.53 -52.05 20.99
N GLY A 629 -14.41 -51.60 20.40
CA GLY A 629 -13.26 -52.47 20.15
C GLY A 629 -12.06 -51.71 19.55
N ALA A 630 -10.87 -52.29 19.68
CA ALA A 630 -9.62 -51.72 19.17
C ALA A 630 -8.67 -52.83 18.66
N GLY A 631 -7.73 -52.45 17.78
CA GLY A 631 -6.76 -53.37 17.16
C GLY A 631 -7.22 -53.94 15.81
N ASP A 632 -6.34 -54.54 15.00
CA ASP A 632 -4.88 -54.66 15.13
C ASP A 632 -4.21 -54.77 13.74
N THR A 633 -2.90 -54.51 13.69
CA THR A 633 -2.10 -54.39 12.47
C THR A 633 -1.43 -55.71 12.05
N LYS A 634 -2.08 -56.51 11.19
CA LYS A 634 -1.43 -57.63 10.45
C LYS A 634 -2.24 -58.15 9.25
N SER A 635 -1.87 -57.75 8.03
CA SER A 635 -2.23 -58.49 6.79
C SER A 635 -1.41 -58.10 5.54
N PHE A 636 -0.73 -56.94 5.53
CA PHE A 636 -0.08 -56.39 4.33
C PHE A 636 1.08 -57.24 3.75
N LEU A 637 1.70 -58.12 4.55
CA LEU A 637 2.92 -58.86 4.17
C LEU A 637 2.69 -60.23 3.50
N GLN A 638 1.44 -60.61 3.19
CA GLN A 638 1.13 -61.95 2.65
C GLN A 638 0.60 -61.96 1.19
N LYS A 639 0.74 -60.85 0.45
CA LYS A 639 0.32 -60.75 -0.98
C LYS A 639 1.44 -60.32 -1.95
N LEU A 640 2.71 -60.39 -1.53
CA LEU A 640 3.86 -59.87 -2.30
C LEU A 640 4.80 -60.96 -2.86
N THR A 641 4.41 -62.25 -2.76
CA THR A 641 5.28 -63.39 -3.13
C THR A 641 4.54 -64.54 -3.82
N MET A 642 3.90 -64.28 -4.97
CA MET A 642 3.68 -65.29 -6.03
C MET A 642 3.66 -64.60 -7.41
N ALA A 643 4.84 -64.39 -7.97
CA ALA A 643 5.03 -63.91 -9.35
C ALA A 643 6.18 -64.68 -10.00
N ALA A 644 5.87 -65.84 -10.58
CA ALA A 644 6.77 -66.62 -11.42
C ALA A 644 5.95 -67.60 -12.29
N GLN A 645 6.43 -67.85 -13.52
CA GLN A 645 5.91 -68.79 -14.53
C GLN A 645 4.65 -68.37 -15.30
N GLN A 646 4.87 -67.67 -16.43
CA GLN A 646 4.45 -68.15 -17.76
C GLN A 646 5.26 -67.42 -18.85
N GLU A 647 5.65 -68.15 -19.90
CA GLU A 647 6.35 -67.63 -21.09
C GLU A 647 5.34 -67.30 -22.22
N PRO A 648 5.70 -66.46 -23.22
CA PRO A 648 4.72 -65.81 -24.09
C PRO A 648 4.31 -66.65 -25.31
N PRO A 649 3.08 -66.45 -25.84
CA PRO A 649 2.74 -66.75 -27.22
C PRO A 649 3.20 -65.64 -28.18
N ASP A 650 3.49 -66.01 -29.44
CA ASP A 650 3.80 -65.10 -30.54
C ASP A 650 2.52 -64.46 -31.12
N PRO A 651 2.58 -63.32 -31.86
CA PRO A 651 1.41 -62.50 -32.17
C PRO A 651 0.77 -62.80 -33.54
N ASP A 652 -0.57 -62.67 -33.61
CA ASP A 652 -1.26 -62.15 -34.80
C ASP A 652 -2.64 -61.55 -34.43
N ASP A 653 -3.37 -61.03 -35.43
CA ASP A 653 -4.76 -60.54 -35.39
C ASP A 653 -5.03 -59.42 -34.37
N GLY A 654 -4.48 -58.24 -34.65
CA GLY A 654 -4.75 -57.02 -33.89
C GLY A 654 -6.08 -56.33 -34.23
N GLU A 655 -6.60 -55.56 -33.27
CA GLU A 655 -7.68 -54.61 -33.50
C GLU A 655 -7.24 -53.19 -33.09
N LYS A 656 -7.54 -52.17 -33.91
CA LYS A 656 -7.09 -50.79 -33.68
C LYS A 656 -7.99 -50.07 -32.67
N GLY A 657 -7.89 -50.45 -31.40
CA GLY A 657 -8.35 -49.61 -30.30
C GLY A 657 -7.58 -48.29 -30.30
N THR A 658 -8.26 -47.18 -30.58
CA THR A 658 -7.67 -45.84 -30.42
C THR A 658 -7.49 -45.56 -28.93
N ALA A 659 -6.28 -45.73 -28.44
CA ALA A 659 -5.92 -45.26 -27.10
C ALA A 659 -6.11 -43.74 -27.04
N GLU A 660 -7.09 -43.27 -26.26
CA GLU A 660 -7.17 -41.86 -25.89
C GLU A 660 -5.86 -41.50 -25.17
N GLU A 661 -5.13 -40.50 -25.67
CA GLU A 661 -3.93 -40.04 -25.00
C GLU A 661 -4.30 -39.49 -23.62
N ALA A 662 -3.90 -40.20 -22.56
CA ALA A 662 -4.00 -39.71 -21.19
C ALA A 662 -3.41 -38.27 -21.13
N PRO A 663 -4.15 -37.30 -20.58
CA PRO A 663 -3.87 -35.88 -20.79
C PRO A 663 -2.44 -35.53 -20.37
N LYS A 664 -1.63 -35.15 -21.37
CA LYS A 664 -0.20 -34.87 -21.19
C LYS A 664 -0.02 -33.80 -20.12
N LEU A 665 0.50 -34.20 -18.95
CA LEU A 665 0.73 -33.33 -17.81
C LEU A 665 1.69 -32.20 -18.19
N LEU A 666 1.12 -31.02 -18.47
CA LEU A 666 1.89 -29.86 -18.92
C LEU A 666 2.84 -29.42 -17.80
N LYS A 667 4.13 -29.31 -18.15
CA LYS A 667 5.10 -28.63 -17.30
C LYS A 667 4.97 -27.13 -17.55
N HIS A 668 4.78 -26.39 -16.48
CA HIS A 668 4.70 -24.94 -16.49
C HIS A 668 5.90 -24.32 -15.77
N ARG A 669 6.26 -23.10 -16.20
CA ARG A 669 7.22 -22.26 -15.49
C ARG A 669 6.65 -20.86 -15.35
N SER A 670 6.58 -20.36 -14.11
CA SER A 670 6.20 -18.98 -13.82
C SER A 670 7.43 -18.14 -13.47
N TYR A 671 7.40 -16.88 -13.88
CA TYR A 671 8.35 -15.83 -13.48
C TYR A 671 7.56 -14.77 -12.71
N VAL A 672 8.05 -14.38 -11.54
CA VAL A 672 7.37 -13.52 -10.57
C VAL A 672 8.30 -12.38 -10.18
N LEU A 673 7.86 -11.14 -10.37
CA LEU A 673 8.54 -9.95 -9.91
C LEU A 673 7.63 -9.20 -8.93
N VAL A 674 8.14 -8.96 -7.72
CA VAL A 674 7.44 -8.26 -6.64
C VAL A 674 7.88 -6.80 -6.62
N GLY A 675 6.92 -5.88 -6.58
CA GLY A 675 7.18 -4.44 -6.63
C GLY A 675 7.56 -3.81 -5.29
N VAL A 676 7.98 -2.55 -5.33
CA VAL A 676 8.31 -1.72 -4.14
C VAL A 676 7.18 -1.73 -3.10
N SER A 677 7.57 -1.81 -1.82
CA SER A 677 6.68 -2.05 -0.65
C SER A 677 5.90 -3.36 -0.71
N ASN A 678 6.32 -4.34 -1.52
CA ASN A 678 5.66 -5.63 -1.79
C ASN A 678 4.17 -5.53 -2.18
N ALA A 679 3.66 -4.35 -2.54
CA ALA A 679 2.22 -4.14 -2.73
C ALA A 679 1.66 -4.77 -4.01
N TYR A 680 2.53 -5.09 -4.97
CA TYR A 680 2.16 -5.58 -6.29
C TYR A 680 3.04 -6.75 -6.76
N GLU A 681 2.46 -7.60 -7.57
CA GLU A 681 3.13 -8.67 -8.31
C GLU A 681 2.92 -8.50 -9.81
N LEU A 682 3.97 -8.67 -10.61
CA LEU A 682 3.89 -9.05 -12.02
C LEU A 682 4.25 -10.53 -12.14
N ARG A 683 3.38 -11.34 -12.75
CA ARG A 683 3.61 -12.76 -13.01
C ARG A 683 3.39 -13.09 -14.47
N GLY A 684 4.41 -13.65 -15.13
CA GLY A 684 4.23 -14.45 -16.33
C GLY A 684 4.14 -15.93 -15.95
N SER A 685 3.21 -16.68 -16.53
CA SER A 685 3.13 -18.15 -16.39
C SER A 685 3.05 -18.76 -17.78
N PHE A 686 4.06 -19.55 -18.16
CA PHE A 686 4.19 -20.07 -19.52
C PHE A 686 4.32 -21.60 -19.53
N GLU A 687 3.96 -22.20 -20.65
CA GLU A 687 4.24 -23.61 -20.95
C GLU A 687 5.76 -23.79 -21.18
N GLN A 688 6.34 -24.86 -20.62
CA GLN A 688 7.80 -25.04 -20.56
C GLN A 688 8.49 -24.97 -21.93
N THR A 689 7.80 -25.39 -23.00
CA THR A 689 8.23 -25.37 -24.39
C THR A 689 8.35 -23.95 -24.96
N GLN A 690 7.42 -23.06 -24.60
CA GLN A 690 7.32 -21.69 -25.10
C GLN A 690 7.94 -20.65 -24.15
N PHE A 691 8.21 -21.02 -22.90
CA PHE A 691 8.74 -20.12 -21.86
C PHE A 691 9.94 -19.26 -22.31
N ASN A 692 10.90 -19.84 -23.03
CA ASN A 692 12.10 -19.11 -23.49
C ASN A 692 11.80 -18.08 -24.60
N GLU A 693 10.73 -18.28 -25.37
CA GLU A 693 10.28 -17.39 -26.43
C GLU A 693 9.48 -16.22 -25.86
N LEU A 694 8.53 -16.51 -24.97
CA LEU A 694 7.64 -15.53 -24.33
C LEU A 694 8.31 -14.71 -23.22
N LEU A 695 9.54 -15.03 -22.81
CA LEU A 695 10.26 -14.25 -21.80
C LEU A 695 10.55 -12.80 -22.28
N GLY A 696 10.78 -12.60 -23.58
CA GLY A 696 10.96 -11.26 -24.16
C GLY A 696 9.70 -10.39 -24.15
N ASP A 697 8.52 -11.02 -24.14
CA ASP A 697 7.23 -10.35 -23.98
C ASP A 697 7.01 -9.95 -22.51
N LEU A 698 7.44 -10.79 -21.57
CA LEU A 698 7.38 -10.46 -20.15
C LEU A 698 8.31 -9.29 -19.79
N GLU A 699 9.52 -9.23 -20.36
CA GLU A 699 10.42 -8.06 -20.24
C GLU A 699 9.76 -6.76 -20.75
N TRP A 700 9.01 -6.83 -21.86
CA TRP A 700 8.30 -5.68 -22.43
C TRP A 700 7.21 -5.12 -21.51
N VAL A 701 6.52 -6.03 -20.80
CA VAL A 701 5.52 -5.71 -19.77
C VAL A 701 6.19 -5.21 -18.48
N ALA A 702 7.32 -5.79 -18.08
CA ALA A 702 8.06 -5.42 -16.87
C ALA A 702 8.49 -3.93 -16.88
N PHE A 703 8.95 -3.42 -18.02
CA PHE A 703 9.25 -1.99 -18.17
C PHE A 703 8.03 -1.09 -17.90
N SER A 704 6.82 -1.55 -18.26
CA SER A 704 5.59 -0.82 -17.93
C SER A 704 5.16 -1.03 -16.47
N PHE A 705 5.49 -2.17 -15.87
CA PHE A 705 5.29 -2.45 -14.44
C PHE A 705 6.18 -1.60 -13.51
N GLU A 706 7.41 -1.24 -13.92
CA GLU A 706 8.26 -0.27 -13.20
C GLU A 706 7.50 1.05 -12.91
N LYS A 707 6.66 1.51 -13.84
CA LYS A 707 5.90 2.76 -13.67
C LYS A 707 4.93 2.69 -12.49
N ILE A 708 4.34 1.52 -12.22
CA ILE A 708 3.47 1.31 -11.04
C ILE A 708 4.28 1.50 -9.75
N GLN A 709 5.46 0.88 -9.71
CA GLN A 709 6.36 0.91 -8.56
C GLN A 709 6.86 2.33 -8.24
N LYS A 710 7.04 3.17 -9.28
CA LYS A 710 7.46 4.57 -9.15
C LYS A 710 6.32 5.57 -8.90
N ASN A 711 5.06 5.22 -9.18
CA ASN A 711 3.93 6.14 -9.05
C ASN A 711 3.33 6.25 -7.63
N ARG A 712 3.91 5.56 -6.63
CA ARG A 712 3.58 5.73 -5.19
C ARG A 712 4.53 6.68 -4.44
N TRP A 713 5.51 7.25 -5.13
CA TRP A 713 6.41 8.31 -4.64
C TRP A 713 5.82 9.68 -4.96
#